data_AF-A0AAV3BA58-F1
#
_entry.id   AF-A0AAV3BA58-F1
#
_cell.length_a   1.000
_cell.length_b   1.000
_cell.length_c   1.000
_cell.angle_alpha   90.00
_cell.angle_beta   90.00
_cell.angle_gamma   90.00
#
_symmetry.space_group_name_H-M   'P 1'
#
loop_
_entity.id
_entity.type
_entity.pdbx_description
1 polymer ?
#
loop_
_entity_poly.entity_id
_entity_poly.type
_entity_poly.pdbx_seq_one_letter_code
_entity_poly.pdbx_strand_id
1 'polypeptide(L)'
;REFTNDEFEEEEDENNLSNDIEVAKYSFFQKGEEVAIVEILCFSEKCAFPFKINTACGIPGTSQKEFTFNLVDTSEKACNKYEQRIKDLKNKGFTQINKIGPEAEFLASHALQKVLLGEALNVTQLSPEVSGFLGSLWAALGHLSIVLSCPVKNISLNDVSKAEGILQNVRNALNKGEDIKELMLEFYQCIPHRKRQLENVDKKFLTVKQDLCQLIRDIVNISETNSLDSSNLVGMYRALKCRIEYVDPNTEEFHRVKREVLEHNHSNEEFNILRVFRVGRLTEATNFRNDLGNVKSLLHASSLRNIVGILSRGLLLPKIIVEEFGLDRTDIGNLGSGIYFSDSISTSVKYTEALGSSSERILLVCDVALGKTKDVGMRDYSIIKPPEGFHSLHGVRNDVWKNSHFVDDEYVVYDVNQVKMRYVVQFCTSKDTPNLRSGPTVTLTEENEQMTICEPLEDDPIEDLPESKIPKGGLQDVNGEQIPLESIHVKARIKDLAAQVVMFQTYKNNSNFPIEAKYVFPLDSTAAVCGFEAFINGKHIVGEVKEKQQAHREYRTAISQGHGAYLMDQDAPDVFTVSVGNLPTKATVIIKITYVMELSSSYSNVSFSIPGTVASWQEDQALKENTQGFNRKDCFLILSLHLNFLLSFSNFFLDMSVEMPRKIENIWCSSHSIKKKQTECKAVVQVEEGSSLTDEGFAISIALEDAYIPRMWVETHPDQDSEACMLIFQPQFENWYEDSRITICLDCSNSMESCFESAKRVALLALDTLYSSPINIITFGSTLMAKPNMGSTEFWKPLQSICLLRPSSGYQKIILISDGHLQNDNLVFQIIKKNTNHIKLFTLGVGANANKHMLRCLAKDGAGAFEYFADKSKSSWKSQMEKQNERLGSAACTAVSVKWRLFGSNPAKPMQAPANIPSLYNNDCLFVYGFVPHCTQVSFFYAILKILHKLTARAFIRDYEDGILHEKEHENEMEKQKMKSFIIKLSKEHSIVTQFTSFVAVEKRSAEENQNVEINISEIISTEDVDILPYMGLRGKEEVLKLIATLLVLQTIRSFNLLSGITFKNLMKLDQCDSTSEAYPAIVNAVNWAVKIDRQHSGICSRLGLGRDWEHATRQLLDIDTPSPDLAMVLGY
;
A
#
# COMPACT_ATOMS: atom_id res chain seq x y z
N ARG A 1 33.08 -36.80 5.45
CA ARG A 1 34.43 -37.23 5.03
C ARG A 1 35.25 -35.97 4.84
N GLU A 2 36.47 -35.92 5.38
CA GLU A 2 37.43 -34.85 5.08
C GLU A 2 38.24 -35.32 3.88
N PHE A 3 38.27 -34.53 2.82
CA PHE A 3 39.05 -34.79 1.62
C PHE A 3 40.17 -33.73 1.56
N THR A 4 41.41 -34.18 1.36
CA THR A 4 42.60 -33.35 1.12
C THR A 4 43.00 -33.43 -0.36
N ASN A 5 43.81 -32.48 -0.83
CA ASN A 5 44.19 -32.25 -2.25
C ASN A 5 44.58 -33.50 -3.08
N ASP A 6 44.90 -34.64 -2.49
CA ASP A 6 45.45 -35.82 -3.19
C ASP A 6 44.39 -36.80 -3.75
N GLU A 7 43.08 -36.52 -3.65
CA GLU A 7 42.03 -37.46 -4.12
C GLU A 7 41.17 -36.99 -5.32
N PHE A 8 41.48 -35.86 -5.97
CA PHE A 8 40.80 -35.42 -7.21
C PHE A 8 41.78 -34.76 -8.19
N GLU A 9 42.56 -35.57 -8.91
CA GLU A 9 43.28 -35.18 -10.15
C GLU A 9 42.54 -35.70 -11.41
N GLU A 10 41.20 -35.63 -11.44
CA GLU A 10 40.44 -35.73 -12.70
C GLU A 10 39.66 -34.43 -12.91
N GLU A 11 40.29 -33.51 -13.63
CA GLU A 11 39.67 -32.36 -14.29
C GLU A 11 38.70 -32.85 -15.38
N GLU A 12 37.53 -33.36 -15.02
CA GLU A 12 36.37 -33.47 -15.93
C GLU A 12 35.09 -33.31 -15.09
N ASP A 13 34.21 -32.39 -15.49
CA ASP A 13 32.88 -32.04 -14.92
C ASP A 13 32.72 -30.89 -13.90
N GLU A 14 33.62 -29.90 -13.78
CA GLU A 14 33.22 -28.58 -13.24
C GLU A 14 32.40 -27.75 -14.24
N ASN A 15 32.47 -28.06 -15.54
CA ASN A 15 31.72 -27.34 -16.58
C ASN A 15 30.26 -27.78 -16.75
N ASN A 16 29.82 -28.88 -16.13
CA ASN A 16 28.44 -29.37 -16.24
C ASN A 16 27.56 -29.11 -15.01
N LEU A 17 28.14 -28.72 -13.85
CA LEU A 17 27.40 -28.35 -12.63
C LEU A 17 27.36 -26.82 -12.36
N SER A 18 27.83 -25.99 -13.30
CA SER A 18 28.26 -24.61 -13.00
C SER A 18 27.16 -23.58 -12.75
N ASN A 19 25.87 -23.90 -12.95
CA ASN A 19 24.82 -22.87 -12.96
C ASN A 19 23.98 -22.76 -11.67
N ASP A 20 24.16 -23.69 -10.72
CA ASP A 20 23.16 -23.92 -9.67
C ASP A 20 23.76 -24.03 -8.25
N ILE A 21 24.89 -23.36 -8.04
CA ILE A 21 25.59 -23.25 -6.73
C ILE A 21 25.44 -21.83 -6.20
N GLU A 22 24.85 -21.67 -5.02
CA GLU A 22 24.66 -20.39 -4.33
C GLU A 22 25.51 -20.30 -3.05
N VAL A 23 25.95 -19.09 -2.69
CA VAL A 23 26.72 -18.86 -1.45
C VAL A 23 25.77 -18.50 -0.31
N ALA A 24 25.76 -19.31 0.74
CA ALA A 24 24.91 -19.10 1.90
C ALA A 24 25.56 -18.19 2.96
N LYS A 25 26.87 -18.31 3.17
CA LYS A 25 27.64 -17.55 4.19
C LYS A 25 29.13 -17.56 3.84
N TYR A 26 29.89 -16.50 4.15
CA TYR A 26 31.34 -16.49 3.93
C TYR A 26 32.07 -15.56 4.94
N SER A 27 33.40 -15.72 5.07
CA SER A 27 34.27 -14.89 5.92
C SER A 27 35.70 -14.87 5.38
N PHE A 28 36.39 -13.74 5.58
CA PHE A 28 37.76 -13.52 5.15
C PHE A 28 38.71 -13.41 6.33
N PHE A 29 39.94 -13.87 6.10
CA PHE A 29 40.98 -13.98 7.10
C PHE A 29 42.33 -13.60 6.49
N GLN A 30 43.21 -12.99 7.28
CA GLN A 30 44.56 -12.63 6.84
C GLN A 30 45.60 -12.95 7.91
N LYS A 31 46.79 -13.36 7.46
CA LYS A 31 47.98 -13.57 8.28
C LYS A 31 49.22 -13.17 7.50
N GLY A 32 49.74 -11.97 7.74
CA GLY A 32 50.82 -11.41 6.91
C GLY A 32 50.33 -11.18 5.47
N GLU A 33 50.99 -11.78 4.49
CA GLU A 33 50.62 -11.74 3.06
C GLU A 33 49.65 -12.87 2.65
N GLU A 34 49.40 -13.84 3.54
CA GLU A 34 48.51 -14.97 3.27
C GLU A 34 47.06 -14.60 3.58
N VAL A 35 46.15 -14.95 2.65
CA VAL A 35 44.72 -14.71 2.75
C VAL A 35 43.99 -16.06 2.80
N ALA A 36 42.98 -16.15 3.66
CA ALA A 36 42.11 -17.31 3.76
C ALA A 36 40.63 -16.92 3.63
N ILE A 37 39.86 -17.74 2.92
CA ILE A 37 38.43 -17.57 2.67
C ILE A 37 37.70 -18.81 3.15
N VAL A 38 36.67 -18.63 3.99
CA VAL A 38 35.76 -19.71 4.38
C VAL A 38 34.38 -19.39 3.83
N GLU A 39 33.76 -20.31 3.11
CA GLU A 39 32.45 -20.13 2.48
C GLU A 39 31.56 -21.38 2.66
N ILE A 40 30.25 -21.17 2.76
CA ILE A 40 29.22 -22.22 2.70
C ILE A 40 28.54 -22.09 1.34
N LEU A 41 28.70 -23.12 0.51
CA LEU A 41 28.04 -23.27 -0.78
C LEU A 41 26.84 -24.19 -0.63
N CYS A 42 25.74 -23.85 -1.30
CA CYS A 42 24.50 -24.61 -1.32
C CYS A 42 24.17 -25.03 -2.75
N PHE A 43 23.82 -26.31 -2.94
CA PHE A 43 23.40 -26.85 -4.23
C PHE A 43 21.88 -26.79 -4.36
N SER A 44 21.37 -26.29 -5.49
CA SER A 44 19.93 -26.14 -5.76
C SER A 44 19.20 -27.49 -5.95
N GLU A 45 19.89 -28.52 -6.44
CA GLU A 45 19.31 -29.83 -6.75
C GLU A 45 19.17 -30.71 -5.49
N LYS A 46 18.26 -31.70 -5.55
CA LYS A 46 18.06 -32.68 -4.46
C LYS A 46 19.29 -33.59 -4.32
N CYS A 47 20.31 -33.10 -3.63
CA CYS A 47 21.52 -33.84 -3.27
C CYS A 47 21.42 -34.40 -1.84
N ALA A 48 22.05 -35.55 -1.59
CA ALA A 48 22.15 -36.11 -0.24
C ALA A 48 22.97 -35.22 0.72
N PHE A 49 23.84 -34.36 0.18
CA PHE A 49 24.64 -33.39 0.92
C PHE A 49 24.54 -32.01 0.25
N PRO A 50 23.46 -31.24 0.51
CA PRO A 50 23.20 -29.98 -0.18
C PRO A 50 24.14 -28.84 0.23
N PHE A 51 24.99 -29.02 1.24
CA PHE A 51 25.90 -27.98 1.73
C PHE A 51 27.38 -28.40 1.61
N LYS A 52 28.20 -27.54 1.01
CA LYS A 52 29.67 -27.65 0.96
C LYS A 52 30.31 -26.49 1.70
N ILE A 53 31.07 -26.76 2.76
CA ILE A 53 31.86 -25.77 3.47
C ILE A 53 33.25 -25.80 2.87
N ASN A 54 33.67 -24.73 2.20
CA ASN A 54 34.97 -24.62 1.54
C ASN A 54 35.89 -23.69 2.34
N THR A 55 37.18 -24.00 2.37
CA THR A 55 38.24 -23.16 2.93
C THR A 55 39.40 -23.10 1.95
N ALA A 56 39.71 -21.90 1.47
CA ALA A 56 40.78 -21.63 0.53
C ALA A 56 41.83 -20.73 1.18
N CYS A 57 43.11 -21.10 1.12
CA CYS A 57 44.23 -20.29 1.62
C CYS A 57 45.27 -20.07 0.50
N GLY A 58 45.86 -18.88 0.43
CA GLY A 58 46.95 -18.61 -0.51
C GLY A 58 47.50 -17.19 -0.44
N ILE A 59 48.59 -16.95 -1.18
CA ILE A 59 49.22 -15.64 -1.31
C ILE A 59 48.77 -15.01 -2.63
N PRO A 60 48.20 -13.79 -2.65
CA PRO A 60 47.78 -13.10 -3.87
C PRO A 60 48.90 -13.01 -4.91
N GLY A 61 48.58 -13.21 -6.19
CA GLY A 61 49.54 -13.18 -7.29
C GLY A 61 50.42 -14.43 -7.46
N THR A 62 50.30 -15.43 -6.59
CA THR A 62 51.02 -16.72 -6.70
C THR A 62 50.07 -17.86 -7.09
N SER A 63 50.61 -18.91 -7.74
CA SER A 63 49.85 -20.11 -8.10
C SER A 63 49.67 -21.12 -6.96
N GLN A 64 50.20 -20.84 -5.76
CA GLN A 64 50.06 -21.72 -4.59
C GLN A 64 48.71 -21.49 -3.90
N LYS A 65 47.85 -22.51 -3.90
CA LYS A 65 46.53 -22.50 -3.24
C LYS A 65 46.31 -23.80 -2.45
N GLU A 66 45.95 -23.69 -1.18
CA GLU A 66 45.49 -24.83 -0.35
C GLU A 66 43.97 -24.79 -0.25
N PHE A 67 43.29 -25.88 -0.63
CA PHE A 67 41.84 -26.00 -0.57
C PHE A 67 41.44 -27.18 0.32
N THR A 68 40.47 -26.96 1.20
CA THR A 68 39.83 -28.04 1.96
C THR A 68 38.33 -27.83 2.01
N PHE A 69 37.55 -28.91 1.96
CA PHE A 69 36.10 -28.82 2.03
C PHE A 69 35.44 -29.91 2.89
N ASN A 70 34.21 -29.66 3.31
CA ASN A 70 33.34 -30.62 3.97
C ASN A 70 31.95 -30.61 3.32
N LEU A 71 31.37 -31.79 3.07
CA LEU A 71 29.99 -31.96 2.64
C LEU A 71 29.11 -32.35 3.84
N VAL A 72 27.95 -31.70 3.98
CA VAL A 72 26.97 -31.99 5.04
C VAL A 72 25.52 -31.97 4.52
N ASP A 73 24.66 -32.70 5.24
CA ASP A 73 23.26 -33.00 4.89
C ASP A 73 22.27 -31.93 5.39
N THR A 74 22.59 -31.23 6.49
CA THR A 74 21.68 -30.28 7.16
C THR A 74 22.33 -28.91 7.37
N SER A 75 21.53 -27.83 7.35
CA SER A 75 22.00 -26.45 7.55
C SER A 75 22.60 -26.23 8.95
N GLU A 76 22.07 -26.90 9.98
CA GLU A 76 22.56 -26.79 11.36
C GLU A 76 23.98 -27.34 11.48
N LYS A 77 24.24 -28.51 10.88
CA LYS A 77 25.60 -29.07 10.79
C LYS A 77 26.52 -28.19 9.94
N ALA A 78 26.01 -27.56 8.88
CA ALA A 78 26.78 -26.65 8.04
C ALA A 78 27.26 -25.43 8.83
N CYS A 79 26.35 -24.78 9.56
CA CYS A 79 26.66 -23.65 10.44
C CYS A 79 27.66 -24.04 11.53
N ASN A 80 27.47 -25.17 12.20
CA ASN A 80 28.39 -25.65 13.24
C ASN A 80 29.80 -25.91 12.69
N LYS A 81 29.91 -26.53 11.52
CA LYS A 81 31.20 -26.79 10.87
C LYS A 81 31.88 -25.51 10.40
N TYR A 82 31.11 -24.57 9.86
CA TYR A 82 31.60 -23.26 9.48
C TYR A 82 32.19 -22.49 10.68
N GLU A 83 31.51 -22.48 11.82
CA GLU A 83 32.02 -21.87 13.05
C GLU A 83 33.28 -22.58 13.58
N GLN A 84 33.34 -23.90 13.46
CA GLN A 84 34.53 -24.67 13.78
C GLN A 84 35.73 -24.23 12.92
N ARG A 85 35.56 -24.10 11.59
CA ARG A 85 36.61 -23.64 10.67
C ARG A 85 37.12 -22.23 11.01
N ILE A 86 36.21 -21.32 11.37
CA ILE A 86 36.58 -19.98 11.83
C ILE A 86 37.43 -20.04 13.10
N LYS A 87 37.05 -20.87 14.09
CA LYS A 87 37.83 -21.06 15.32
C LYS A 87 39.21 -21.64 15.02
N ASP A 88 39.30 -22.61 14.11
CA ASP A 88 40.56 -23.22 13.71
C ASP A 88 41.51 -22.21 13.05
N LEU A 89 41.01 -21.35 12.15
CA LEU A 89 41.81 -20.29 11.54
C LEU A 89 42.29 -19.26 12.56
N LYS A 90 41.42 -18.85 13.50
CA LYS A 90 41.80 -17.95 14.61
C LYS A 90 42.90 -18.58 15.47
N ASN A 91 42.80 -19.88 15.78
CA ASN A 91 43.85 -20.61 16.50
C ASN A 91 45.17 -20.72 15.72
N LYS A 92 45.12 -20.74 14.39
CA LYS A 92 46.31 -20.70 13.50
C LYS A 92 46.93 -19.30 13.35
N GLY A 93 46.37 -18.28 14.02
CA GLY A 93 46.88 -16.91 14.03
C GLY A 93 46.36 -16.02 12.90
N PHE A 94 45.30 -16.43 12.19
CA PHE A 94 44.63 -15.56 11.23
C PHE A 94 43.70 -14.57 11.95
N THR A 95 43.71 -13.32 11.50
CA THR A 95 42.75 -12.30 11.93
C THR A 95 41.62 -12.19 10.92
N GLN A 96 40.39 -12.05 11.41
CA GLN A 96 39.23 -11.88 10.54
C GLN A 96 39.26 -10.47 9.94
N ILE A 97 39.11 -10.38 8.63
CA ILE A 97 39.09 -9.11 7.89
C ILE A 97 37.75 -8.96 7.15
N ASN A 98 37.38 -7.72 6.82
CA ASN A 98 36.09 -7.42 6.22
C ASN A 98 36.10 -7.45 4.68
N LYS A 99 37.27 -7.28 4.04
CA LYS A 99 37.42 -7.22 2.58
C LYS A 99 38.77 -7.79 2.16
N ILE A 100 38.79 -8.44 1.00
CA ILE A 100 40.02 -8.92 0.34
C ILE A 100 40.36 -8.01 -0.84
N GLY A 101 41.63 -7.98 -1.25
CA GLY A 101 42.06 -7.23 -2.46
C GLY A 101 41.60 -7.90 -3.76
N PRO A 102 41.56 -7.18 -4.90
CA PRO A 102 41.12 -7.73 -6.19
C PRO A 102 42.02 -8.90 -6.64
N GLU A 103 43.31 -8.85 -6.31
CA GLU A 103 44.23 -9.95 -6.57
C GLU A 103 43.99 -11.19 -5.72
N ALA A 104 43.17 -11.11 -4.67
CA ALA A 104 42.81 -12.25 -3.83
C ALA A 104 41.41 -12.81 -4.16
N GLU A 105 40.61 -12.12 -4.99
CA GLU A 105 39.27 -12.56 -5.41
C GLU A 105 39.32 -13.93 -6.12
N PHE A 106 40.45 -14.31 -6.74
CA PHE A 106 40.61 -15.63 -7.37
C PHE A 106 40.54 -16.81 -6.40
N LEU A 107 40.73 -16.58 -5.08
CA LEU A 107 40.63 -17.61 -4.05
C LEU A 107 39.16 -17.94 -3.75
N ALA A 108 38.25 -17.02 -4.05
CA ALA A 108 36.82 -17.22 -3.86
C ALA A 108 36.26 -18.11 -4.97
N SER A 109 35.25 -18.94 -4.65
CA SER A 109 34.48 -19.66 -5.66
C SER A 109 33.88 -18.68 -6.69
N HIS A 110 33.61 -19.16 -7.91
CA HIS A 110 32.94 -18.34 -8.93
C HIS A 110 31.60 -17.77 -8.43
N ALA A 111 30.88 -18.52 -7.60
CA ALA A 111 29.65 -18.05 -6.94
C ALA A 111 29.92 -16.90 -5.95
N LEU A 112 30.97 -17.00 -5.13
CA LEU A 112 31.35 -15.93 -4.20
C LEU A 112 31.93 -14.70 -4.92
N GLN A 113 32.65 -14.86 -6.02
CA GLN A 113 33.10 -13.73 -6.85
C GLN A 113 31.91 -12.90 -7.37
N LYS A 114 30.80 -13.55 -7.77
CA LYS A 114 29.55 -12.85 -8.15
C LYS A 114 28.97 -12.07 -6.97
N VAL A 115 28.93 -12.66 -5.76
CA VAL A 115 28.45 -11.99 -4.54
C VAL A 115 29.34 -10.79 -4.19
N LEU A 116 30.66 -10.96 -4.24
CA LEU A 116 31.65 -9.92 -3.93
C LEU A 116 31.58 -8.73 -4.89
N LEU A 117 31.29 -8.96 -6.17
CA LEU A 117 31.03 -7.87 -7.12
C LEU A 117 29.85 -7.00 -6.68
N GLY A 118 28.80 -7.59 -6.11
CA GLY A 118 27.69 -6.86 -5.51
C GLY A 118 28.09 -6.07 -4.25
N GLU A 119 29.01 -6.59 -3.46
CA GLU A 119 29.50 -5.95 -2.22
C GLU A 119 30.52 -4.85 -2.43
N ALA A 120 31.25 -4.88 -3.55
CA ALA A 120 32.19 -3.84 -3.96
C ALA A 120 31.54 -2.45 -4.14
N LEU A 121 30.20 -2.37 -4.16
CA LEU A 121 29.43 -1.12 -4.15
C LEU A 121 29.40 -0.46 -2.77
N ASN A 122 29.58 -1.20 -1.68
CA ASN A 122 29.52 -0.70 -0.30
C ASN A 122 30.87 -0.10 0.14
N VAL A 123 31.27 0.98 -0.53
CA VAL A 123 32.51 1.72 -0.26
C VAL A 123 32.23 2.85 0.75
N THR A 124 33.12 3.07 1.71
CA THR A 124 33.02 4.18 2.70
C THR A 124 33.84 5.40 2.30
N GLN A 125 34.85 5.24 1.45
CA GLN A 125 35.72 6.31 0.93
C GLN A 125 36.05 6.07 -0.55
N LEU A 126 35.91 7.12 -1.36
CA LEU A 126 36.18 7.06 -2.80
C LEU A 126 37.55 7.65 -3.12
N SER A 127 38.23 7.10 -4.13
CA SER A 127 39.44 7.73 -4.68
C SER A 127 39.14 9.15 -5.18
N PRO A 128 40.10 10.09 -5.12
CA PRO A 128 39.93 11.45 -5.62
C PRO A 128 39.41 11.53 -7.06
N GLU A 129 39.86 10.61 -7.93
CA GLU A 129 39.52 10.56 -9.35
C GLU A 129 38.06 10.18 -9.57
N VAL A 130 37.58 9.15 -8.85
CA VAL A 130 36.17 8.74 -8.85
C VAL A 130 35.30 9.82 -8.22
N SER A 131 35.73 10.43 -7.11
CA SER A 131 35.03 11.56 -6.48
C SER A 131 34.87 12.74 -7.45
N GLY A 132 35.93 13.09 -8.17
CA GLY A 132 35.89 14.15 -9.18
C GLY A 132 34.99 13.81 -10.37
N PHE A 133 35.01 12.56 -10.83
CA PHE A 133 34.11 12.08 -11.89
C PHE A 133 32.63 12.17 -11.49
N LEU A 134 32.29 11.71 -10.28
CA LEU A 134 30.93 11.80 -9.74
C LEU A 134 30.49 13.26 -9.54
N GLY A 135 31.34 14.11 -8.96
CA GLY A 135 31.03 15.53 -8.79
C GLY A 135 30.66 16.21 -10.11
N SER A 136 31.42 15.91 -11.17
CA SER A 136 31.15 16.38 -12.53
C SER A 136 29.83 15.86 -13.10
N LEU A 137 29.55 14.56 -12.93
CA LEU A 137 28.34 13.90 -13.44
C LEU A 137 27.06 14.42 -12.76
N TRP A 138 27.11 14.71 -11.45
CA TRP A 138 25.99 15.31 -10.72
C TRP A 138 25.84 16.81 -10.94
N ALA A 139 26.93 17.56 -11.13
CA ALA A 139 26.84 18.97 -11.51
C ALA A 139 26.11 19.15 -12.84
N ALA A 140 26.33 18.23 -13.80
CA ALA A 140 25.60 18.20 -15.08
C ALA A 140 24.09 17.90 -14.91
N LEU A 141 23.67 17.25 -13.82
CA LEU A 141 22.25 17.02 -13.48
C LEU A 141 21.56 18.24 -12.85
N GLY A 142 22.31 19.20 -12.30
CA GLY A 142 21.78 20.44 -11.70
C GLY A 142 20.90 21.28 -12.65
N HIS A 143 20.93 20.98 -13.95
CA HIS A 143 20.05 21.54 -14.97
C HIS A 143 18.56 21.18 -14.82
N LEU A 144 18.18 20.18 -14.02
CA LEU A 144 16.76 19.92 -13.72
C LEU A 144 16.08 21.09 -13.00
N SER A 145 16.85 21.90 -12.26
CA SER A 145 16.36 23.14 -11.63
C SER A 145 15.80 24.17 -12.63
N ILE A 146 16.18 24.06 -13.92
CA ILE A 146 15.71 24.90 -15.02
C ILE A 146 14.34 24.40 -15.53
N VAL A 147 14.07 23.10 -15.41
CA VAL A 147 12.84 22.45 -15.88
C VAL A 147 11.77 22.42 -14.79
N LEU A 148 12.16 22.04 -13.57
CA LEU A 148 11.28 21.82 -12.42
C LEU A 148 11.17 23.08 -11.55
N SER A 149 9.97 23.32 -11.01
CA SER A 149 9.71 24.43 -10.08
C SER A 149 10.03 24.08 -8.63
N CYS A 150 10.15 22.79 -8.30
CA CYS A 150 10.62 22.31 -7.00
C CYS A 150 11.91 21.48 -7.17
N PRO A 151 12.71 21.34 -6.10
CA PRO A 151 13.82 20.39 -6.07
C PRO A 151 13.33 18.95 -6.30
N VAL A 152 14.13 18.13 -7.01
CA VAL A 152 13.80 16.72 -7.29
C VAL A 152 13.54 15.91 -6.01
N LYS A 153 14.24 16.23 -4.91
CA LYS A 153 14.06 15.60 -3.59
C LYS A 153 12.65 15.76 -2.98
N ASN A 154 11.83 16.67 -3.49
CA ASN A 154 10.46 16.87 -3.04
C ASN A 154 9.44 16.11 -3.91
N ILE A 155 9.91 15.28 -4.85
CA ILE A 155 9.08 14.45 -5.72
C ILE A 155 9.25 12.99 -5.28
N SER A 156 8.18 12.33 -4.87
CA SER A 156 8.22 10.92 -4.45
C SER A 156 8.19 9.95 -5.64
N LEU A 157 8.62 8.69 -5.45
CA LEU A 157 8.45 7.66 -6.47
C LEU A 157 6.99 7.45 -6.89
N ASN A 158 6.05 7.65 -5.97
CA ASN A 158 4.62 7.58 -6.25
C ASN A 158 4.18 8.71 -7.19
N ASP A 159 4.67 9.94 -6.99
CA ASP A 159 4.39 11.07 -7.89
C ASP A 159 4.90 10.82 -9.30
N VAL A 160 6.09 10.20 -9.43
CA VAL A 160 6.66 9.81 -10.73
C VAL A 160 5.84 8.72 -11.40
N SER A 161 5.42 7.69 -10.64
CA SER A 161 4.58 6.60 -11.16
C SER A 161 3.21 7.11 -11.64
N LYS A 162 2.58 8.00 -10.87
CA LYS A 162 1.34 8.68 -11.27
C LYS A 162 1.54 9.50 -12.54
N ALA A 163 2.62 10.27 -12.63
CA ALA A 163 2.92 11.08 -13.80
C ALA A 163 3.12 10.25 -15.08
N GLU A 164 3.81 9.11 -14.99
CA GLU A 164 3.97 8.18 -16.12
C GLU A 164 2.62 7.60 -16.57
N GLY A 165 1.76 7.21 -15.62
CA GLY A 165 0.40 6.75 -15.92
C GLY A 165 -0.45 7.82 -16.60
N ILE A 166 -0.37 9.07 -16.14
CA ILE A 166 -1.06 10.22 -16.76
C ILE A 166 -0.55 10.45 -18.18
N LEU A 167 0.76 10.44 -18.42
CA LEU A 167 1.32 10.59 -19.78
C LEU A 167 0.82 9.50 -20.74
N GLN A 168 0.62 8.28 -20.25
CA GLN A 168 0.04 7.20 -21.04
C GLN A 168 -1.44 7.48 -21.37
N ASN A 169 -2.21 8.01 -20.42
CA ASN A 169 -3.60 8.42 -20.69
C ASN A 169 -3.69 9.59 -21.67
N VAL A 170 -2.81 10.59 -21.56
CA VAL A 170 -2.70 11.68 -22.54
C VAL A 170 -2.45 11.11 -23.92
N ARG A 171 -1.58 10.10 -24.05
CA ARG A 171 -1.31 9.43 -25.32
C ARG A 171 -2.53 8.73 -25.89
N ASN A 172 -3.29 8.02 -25.04
CA ASN A 172 -4.51 7.32 -25.44
C ASN A 172 -5.60 8.30 -25.89
N ALA A 173 -5.80 9.38 -25.14
CA ALA A 173 -6.73 10.46 -25.48
C ALA A 173 -6.32 11.15 -26.79
N LEU A 174 -5.03 11.43 -26.98
CA LEU A 174 -4.49 12.01 -28.21
C LEU A 174 -4.72 11.10 -29.44
N ASN A 175 -4.61 9.78 -29.28
CA ASN A 175 -4.91 8.82 -30.34
C ASN A 175 -6.41 8.75 -30.70
N LYS A 176 -7.29 9.03 -29.73
CA LYS A 176 -8.75 9.06 -29.90
C LYS A 176 -9.29 10.44 -30.31
N GLY A 177 -8.46 11.48 -30.30
CA GLY A 177 -8.88 12.86 -30.57
C GLY A 177 -9.65 13.52 -29.41
N GLU A 178 -9.49 13.04 -28.18
CA GLU A 178 -10.10 13.58 -26.97
C GLU A 178 -9.33 14.80 -26.42
N ASP A 179 -9.96 15.63 -25.58
CA ASP A 179 -9.29 16.76 -24.93
C ASP A 179 -8.30 16.27 -23.88
N ILE A 180 -7.06 16.75 -23.96
CA ILE A 180 -5.93 16.35 -23.12
C ILE A 180 -5.56 17.40 -22.06
N LYS A 181 -6.23 18.56 -22.04
CA LYS A 181 -5.84 19.69 -21.17
C LYS A 181 -5.88 19.33 -19.69
N GLU A 182 -6.93 18.65 -19.24
CA GLU A 182 -7.08 18.24 -17.83
C GLU A 182 -6.02 17.23 -17.42
N LEU A 183 -5.77 16.22 -18.26
CA LEU A 183 -4.74 15.21 -18.02
C LEU A 183 -3.33 15.85 -17.97
N MET A 184 -3.04 16.80 -18.85
CA MET A 184 -1.76 17.54 -18.81
C MET A 184 -1.63 18.42 -17.57
N LEU A 185 -2.73 18.99 -17.06
CA LEU A 185 -2.71 19.72 -15.79
C LEU A 185 -2.43 18.79 -14.60
N GLU A 186 -3.04 17.60 -14.59
CA GLU A 186 -2.77 16.58 -13.56
C GLU A 186 -1.30 16.14 -13.60
N PHE A 187 -0.72 15.94 -14.80
CA PHE A 187 0.70 15.66 -14.96
C PHE A 187 1.59 16.76 -14.33
N TYR A 188 1.25 18.03 -14.55
CA TYR A 188 2.00 19.15 -13.97
C TYR A 188 1.78 19.36 -12.47
N GLN A 189 0.74 18.76 -11.89
CA GLN A 189 0.57 18.70 -10.44
C GLN A 189 1.49 17.64 -9.83
N CYS A 190 1.61 16.47 -10.47
CA CYS A 190 2.53 15.42 -10.03
C CYS A 190 4.01 15.81 -10.23
N ILE A 191 4.36 16.39 -11.39
CA ILE A 191 5.73 16.83 -11.69
C ILE A 191 5.71 18.36 -11.92
N PRO A 192 6.00 19.17 -10.88
CA PRO A 192 5.90 20.62 -10.97
C PRO A 192 6.94 21.21 -11.94
N HIS A 193 6.48 21.72 -13.08
CA HIS A 193 7.32 22.37 -14.08
C HIS A 193 7.29 23.89 -13.96
N ARG A 194 8.42 24.55 -14.26
CA ARG A 194 8.48 26.02 -14.40
C ARG A 194 7.71 26.55 -15.60
N LYS A 195 7.74 25.81 -16.72
CA LYS A 195 6.99 26.11 -17.94
C LYS A 195 5.99 24.99 -18.22
N ARG A 196 4.70 25.33 -18.24
CA ARG A 196 3.59 24.41 -18.52
C ARG A 196 3.14 24.63 -19.96
N GLN A 197 3.11 23.57 -20.76
CA GLN A 197 2.63 23.61 -22.14
C GLN A 197 1.35 22.76 -22.23
N LEU A 198 0.23 23.43 -22.52
CA LEU A 198 -1.11 22.80 -22.60
C LEU A 198 -1.63 22.71 -24.06
N GLU A 199 -0.90 23.27 -25.02
CA GLU A 199 -1.25 23.33 -26.44
C GLU A 199 -0.11 22.76 -27.30
N ASN A 200 -0.43 22.24 -28.49
CA ASN A 200 0.53 21.61 -29.42
C ASN A 200 1.32 20.45 -28.77
N VAL A 201 0.64 19.63 -27.96
CA VAL A 201 1.22 18.42 -27.37
C VAL A 201 1.21 17.33 -28.43
N ASP A 202 2.38 17.02 -28.98
CA ASP A 202 2.58 15.93 -29.93
C ASP A 202 3.24 14.71 -29.26
N LYS A 203 3.32 13.60 -30.01
CA LYS A 203 3.92 12.35 -29.51
C LYS A 203 5.41 12.52 -29.17
N LYS A 204 6.09 13.45 -29.84
CA LYS A 204 7.48 13.80 -29.58
C LYS A 204 7.65 14.46 -28.22
N PHE A 205 6.80 15.44 -27.92
CA PHE A 205 6.75 16.10 -26.62
C PHE A 205 6.46 15.12 -25.48
N LEU A 206 5.51 14.19 -25.68
CA LEU A 206 5.22 13.15 -24.67
C LEU A 206 6.42 12.25 -24.40
N THR A 207 7.18 11.87 -25.44
CA THR A 207 8.39 11.04 -25.28
C THR A 207 9.44 11.78 -24.45
N VAL A 208 9.68 13.06 -24.71
CA VAL A 208 10.58 13.90 -23.91
C VAL A 208 10.14 13.98 -22.45
N LYS A 209 8.83 14.02 -22.18
CA LYS A 209 8.30 14.00 -20.81
C LYS A 209 8.44 12.64 -20.14
N GLN A 210 8.29 11.55 -20.88
CA GLN A 210 8.54 10.19 -20.38
C GLN A 210 10.01 9.98 -20.03
N ASP A 211 10.94 10.46 -20.87
CA ASP A 211 12.38 10.42 -20.59
C ASP A 211 12.73 11.25 -19.34
N LEU A 212 12.08 12.40 -19.18
CA LEU A 212 12.22 13.21 -17.97
C LEU A 212 11.70 12.48 -16.72
N CYS A 213 10.52 11.86 -16.78
CA CYS A 213 9.99 11.04 -15.68
C CYS A 213 10.95 9.91 -15.34
N GLN A 214 11.54 9.27 -16.34
CA GLN A 214 12.50 8.21 -16.14
C GLN A 214 13.79 8.73 -15.48
N LEU A 215 14.31 9.89 -15.91
CA LEU A 215 15.45 10.52 -15.28
C LEU A 215 15.15 10.91 -13.83
N ILE A 216 13.97 11.48 -13.56
CA ILE A 216 13.53 11.80 -12.21
C ILE A 216 13.41 10.52 -11.38
N ARG A 217 12.82 9.45 -11.92
CA ARG A 217 12.73 8.14 -11.26
C ARG A 217 14.12 7.63 -10.88
N ASP A 218 15.05 7.66 -11.83
CA ASP A 218 16.43 7.22 -11.61
C ASP A 218 17.08 8.05 -10.49
N ILE A 219 16.90 9.38 -10.48
CA ILE A 219 17.43 10.27 -9.44
C ILE A 219 16.72 10.10 -8.08
N VAL A 220 15.40 9.90 -8.06
CA VAL A 220 14.63 9.74 -6.82
C VAL A 220 14.96 8.40 -6.17
N ASN A 221 15.03 7.30 -6.94
CA ASN A 221 15.53 6.01 -6.48
C ASN A 221 16.95 6.14 -5.90
N ILE A 222 17.78 6.96 -6.54
CA ILE A 222 19.12 7.27 -6.05
C ILE A 222 19.06 8.06 -4.72
N SER A 223 18.13 9.01 -4.59
CA SER A 223 17.98 9.91 -3.44
C SER A 223 17.32 9.29 -2.21
N GLU A 224 16.36 8.38 -2.38
CA GLU A 224 15.72 7.70 -1.24
C GLU A 224 16.70 6.74 -0.57
N THR A 225 17.69 6.25 -1.32
CA THR A 225 18.78 5.43 -0.75
C THR A 225 19.87 6.25 -0.05
N ASN A 226 19.96 7.58 -0.25
CA ASN A 226 20.97 8.45 0.38
C ASN A 226 20.52 9.93 0.40
N SER A 227 20.59 10.60 1.55
CA SER A 227 20.39 12.06 1.67
C SER A 227 21.26 12.82 0.66
N LEU A 228 20.60 13.43 -0.32
CA LEU A 228 21.21 14.07 -1.49
C LEU A 228 21.70 15.48 -1.13
N ASP A 229 22.62 15.55 -0.18
CA ASP A 229 23.50 16.71 -0.04
C ASP A 229 24.67 16.52 -1.01
N SER A 230 25.01 17.58 -1.75
CA SER A 230 26.13 17.59 -2.71
C SER A 230 27.50 17.31 -2.06
N SER A 231 27.56 17.23 -0.74
CA SER A 231 28.73 16.83 0.05
C SER A 231 28.90 15.30 0.17
N ASN A 232 27.86 14.49 -0.04
CA ASN A 232 27.92 13.02 0.13
C ASN A 232 28.13 12.26 -1.19
N LEU A 233 29.32 12.37 -1.76
CA LEU A 233 29.72 11.67 -3.01
C LEU A 233 29.68 10.13 -2.88
N VAL A 234 29.83 9.60 -1.67
CA VAL A 234 29.78 8.15 -1.39
C VAL A 234 28.35 7.61 -1.57
N GLY A 235 27.35 8.35 -1.10
CA GLY A 235 25.95 8.01 -1.35
C GLY A 235 25.62 8.03 -2.84
N MET A 236 26.10 9.05 -3.54
CA MET A 236 25.95 9.17 -5.01
C MET A 236 26.52 7.96 -5.76
N TYR A 237 27.73 7.53 -5.41
CA TYR A 237 28.36 6.33 -5.98
C TYR A 237 27.52 5.08 -5.78
N ARG A 238 27.08 4.80 -4.55
CA ARG A 238 26.29 3.60 -4.20
C ARG A 238 25.01 3.52 -5.01
N ALA A 239 24.39 4.67 -5.23
CA ALA A 239 23.13 4.78 -5.92
C ALA A 239 23.21 4.47 -7.44
N LEU A 240 24.41 4.57 -8.04
CA LEU A 240 24.65 4.09 -9.41
C LEU A 240 24.63 2.57 -9.51
N LYS A 241 24.65 1.80 -8.41
CA LYS A 241 24.65 0.33 -8.46
C LYS A 241 25.68 -0.24 -9.43
N CYS A 242 26.77 0.50 -9.63
CA CYS A 242 27.81 0.24 -10.62
C CYS A 242 29.16 0.46 -9.94
N ARG A 243 30.00 -0.57 -9.95
CA ARG A 243 31.36 -0.51 -9.43
C ARG A 243 32.16 0.37 -10.38
N ILE A 244 32.81 1.42 -9.87
CA ILE A 244 33.63 2.32 -10.69
C ILE A 244 35.02 2.42 -10.06
N GLU A 245 36.04 2.06 -10.81
CA GLU A 245 37.43 2.09 -10.36
C GLU A 245 38.28 2.86 -11.35
N TYR A 246 39.12 3.76 -10.84
CA TYR A 246 40.07 4.47 -11.69
C TYR A 246 41.18 3.54 -12.15
N VAL A 247 41.49 3.56 -13.45
CA VAL A 247 42.59 2.79 -14.03
C VAL A 247 43.80 3.70 -14.12
N ASP A 248 44.88 3.34 -13.42
CA ASP A 248 46.12 4.14 -13.42
C ASP A 248 46.72 4.20 -14.84
N PRO A 249 47.06 5.40 -15.35
CA PRO A 249 47.61 5.60 -16.69
C PRO A 249 48.89 4.81 -17.00
N ASN A 250 49.64 4.38 -15.99
CA ASN A 250 50.88 3.62 -16.15
C ASN A 250 50.65 2.10 -16.27
N THR A 251 49.41 1.64 -16.09
CA THR A 251 49.09 0.21 -16.20
C THR A 251 48.96 -0.23 -17.65
N GLU A 252 49.30 -1.49 -17.92
CA GLU A 252 49.10 -2.08 -19.26
C GLU A 252 47.63 -2.04 -19.70
N GLU A 253 46.71 -2.14 -18.74
CA GLU A 253 45.27 -2.04 -18.98
C GLU A 253 44.87 -0.69 -19.60
N PHE A 254 45.35 0.43 -19.04
CA PHE A 254 45.03 1.75 -19.58
C PHE A 254 45.50 1.88 -21.04
N HIS A 255 46.73 1.45 -21.32
CA HIS A 255 47.30 1.49 -22.67
C HIS A 255 46.54 0.59 -23.66
N ARG A 256 46.05 -0.57 -23.20
CA ARG A 256 45.20 -1.46 -23.99
C ARG A 256 43.87 -0.78 -24.36
N VAL A 257 43.15 -0.25 -23.38
CA VAL A 257 41.85 0.45 -23.61
C VAL A 257 42.05 1.67 -24.50
N LYS A 258 43.11 2.45 -24.29
CA LYS A 258 43.44 3.60 -25.15
C LYS A 258 43.66 3.18 -26.60
N ARG A 259 44.34 2.06 -26.84
CA ARG A 259 44.55 1.53 -28.20
C ARG A 259 43.23 1.09 -28.81
N GLU A 260 42.46 0.31 -28.07
CA GLU A 260 41.15 -0.22 -28.48
C GLU A 260 40.17 0.87 -28.91
N VAL A 261 40.06 1.96 -28.13
CA VAL A 261 39.16 3.08 -28.43
C VAL A 261 39.62 3.90 -29.65
N LEU A 262 40.93 4.00 -29.87
CA LEU A 262 41.52 4.83 -30.94
C LEU A 262 41.82 4.05 -32.23
N GLU A 263 41.74 2.71 -32.21
CA GLU A 263 42.14 1.83 -33.31
C GLU A 263 41.37 2.12 -34.61
N HIS A 264 40.06 2.36 -34.51
CA HIS A 264 39.16 2.56 -35.65
C HIS A 264 38.63 4.00 -35.72
N ASN A 265 39.52 5.00 -35.69
CA ASN A 265 39.15 6.39 -35.98
C ASN A 265 39.14 6.65 -37.50
N HIS A 266 37.96 6.88 -38.07
CA HIS A 266 37.80 7.17 -39.49
C HIS A 266 37.68 8.66 -39.81
N SER A 267 37.81 9.52 -38.80
CA SER A 267 37.81 10.97 -38.96
C SER A 267 39.22 11.57 -38.92
N ASN A 268 39.35 12.78 -39.47
CA ASN A 268 40.57 13.59 -39.33
C ASN A 268 40.66 14.31 -37.97
N GLU A 269 39.76 14.01 -37.03
CA GLU A 269 39.76 14.62 -35.69
C GLU A 269 40.69 13.82 -34.76
N GLU A 270 41.54 14.55 -34.01
CA GLU A 270 42.36 13.95 -32.96
C GLU A 270 41.57 13.86 -31.66
N PHE A 271 41.58 12.68 -31.05
CA PHE A 271 40.95 12.39 -29.77
C PHE A 271 42.01 12.12 -28.71
N ASN A 272 41.90 12.80 -27.56
CA ASN A 272 42.80 12.57 -26.44
C ASN A 272 42.04 11.91 -25.28
N ILE A 273 42.48 10.71 -24.89
CA ILE A 273 41.93 9.97 -23.74
C ILE A 273 42.52 10.56 -22.46
N LEU A 274 41.66 11.11 -21.61
CA LEU A 274 42.03 11.78 -20.37
C LEU A 274 42.07 10.79 -19.19
N ARG A 275 40.98 10.04 -18.99
CA ARG A 275 40.79 9.13 -17.87
C ARG A 275 40.01 7.90 -18.31
N VAL A 276 40.33 6.75 -17.72
CA VAL A 276 39.62 5.50 -17.93
C VAL A 276 39.15 4.99 -16.58
N PHE A 277 37.87 4.66 -16.49
CA PHE A 277 37.28 4.05 -15.32
C PHE A 277 36.78 2.66 -15.70
N ARG A 278 37.22 1.64 -14.95
CA ARG A 278 36.65 0.29 -15.03
C ARG A 278 35.27 0.34 -14.41
N VAL A 279 34.28 -0.18 -15.13
CA VAL A 279 32.90 -0.25 -14.64
C VAL A 279 32.36 -1.67 -14.65
N GLY A 280 31.49 -1.98 -13.69
CA GLY A 280 30.85 -3.29 -13.61
C GLY A 280 29.52 -3.24 -12.88
N ARG A 281 28.54 -3.99 -13.38
CA ARG A 281 27.21 -4.12 -12.78
C ARG A 281 26.90 -5.58 -12.47
N LEU A 282 26.30 -5.83 -11.31
CA LEU A 282 25.95 -7.17 -10.86
C LEU A 282 24.94 -7.85 -11.80
N THR A 283 23.93 -7.11 -12.25
CA THR A 283 22.90 -7.63 -13.17
C THR A 283 23.50 -8.09 -14.49
N GLU A 284 24.43 -7.32 -15.04
CA GLU A 284 25.11 -7.64 -16.30
C GLU A 284 26.08 -8.81 -16.10
N ALA A 285 26.88 -8.82 -15.03
CA ALA A 285 27.77 -9.93 -14.75
C ALA A 285 27.04 -11.28 -14.55
N THR A 286 25.79 -11.24 -14.05
CA THR A 286 24.98 -12.44 -13.80
C THR A 286 24.26 -12.93 -15.05
N ASN A 287 23.68 -12.02 -15.84
CA ASN A 287 22.79 -12.37 -16.95
C ASN A 287 23.47 -12.34 -18.32
N PHE A 288 24.73 -11.89 -18.42
CA PHE A 288 25.40 -11.73 -19.71
C PHE A 288 25.49 -13.05 -20.49
N ARG A 289 24.97 -13.05 -21.71
CA ARG A 289 24.86 -14.20 -22.62
C ARG A 289 26.17 -14.54 -23.32
N ASN A 290 27.20 -14.84 -22.53
CA ASN A 290 28.51 -15.27 -23.05
C ASN A 290 28.43 -16.60 -23.81
N ASP A 291 27.40 -17.41 -23.54
CA ASP A 291 27.09 -18.66 -24.23
C ASP A 291 26.85 -18.50 -25.74
N LEU A 292 26.45 -17.30 -26.19
CA LEU A 292 26.20 -17.03 -27.61
C LEU A 292 27.48 -16.95 -28.45
N GLY A 293 28.63 -16.71 -27.83
CA GLY A 293 29.91 -16.49 -28.52
C GLY A 293 29.95 -15.20 -29.36
N ASN A 294 31.03 -15.01 -30.13
CA ASN A 294 31.28 -13.77 -30.91
C ASN A 294 31.13 -12.50 -30.06
N VAL A 295 31.79 -12.49 -28.90
CA VAL A 295 31.82 -11.32 -28.02
C VAL A 295 32.85 -10.33 -28.55
N LYS A 296 32.39 -9.13 -28.91
CA LYS A 296 33.26 -8.02 -29.34
C LYS A 296 33.20 -6.89 -28.33
N SER A 297 34.33 -6.22 -28.14
CA SER A 297 34.34 -4.96 -27.41
C SER A 297 33.97 -3.83 -28.36
N LEU A 298 32.88 -3.12 -28.06
CA LEU A 298 32.31 -2.08 -28.90
C LEU A 298 31.99 -0.82 -28.11
N LEU A 299 31.89 0.30 -28.82
CA LEU A 299 31.69 1.64 -28.28
C LEU A 299 30.21 2.02 -28.28
N HIS A 300 29.77 2.67 -27.21
CA HIS A 300 28.45 3.29 -27.10
C HIS A 300 28.58 4.72 -26.55
N ALA A 301 27.82 5.65 -27.13
CA ALA A 301 27.80 7.04 -26.71
C ALA A 301 26.37 7.55 -26.53
N SER A 302 26.19 8.43 -25.54
CA SER A 302 24.92 9.06 -25.22
C SER A 302 25.17 10.45 -24.62
N SER A 303 24.13 11.31 -24.61
CA SER A 303 24.17 12.58 -23.87
C SER A 303 24.47 12.33 -22.40
N LEU A 304 25.22 13.26 -21.79
CA LEU A 304 25.61 13.25 -20.38
C LEU A 304 24.43 13.10 -19.42
N ARG A 305 23.26 13.63 -19.80
CA ARG A 305 22.03 13.56 -19.00
C ARG A 305 21.56 12.12 -18.76
N ASN A 306 21.92 11.20 -19.66
CA ASN A 306 21.50 9.80 -19.61
C ASN A 306 22.53 8.90 -18.92
N ILE A 307 23.78 9.36 -18.72
CA ILE A 307 24.86 8.51 -18.21
C ILE A 307 24.56 8.06 -16.77
N VAL A 308 23.94 8.90 -15.95
CA VAL A 308 23.53 8.53 -14.58
C VAL A 308 22.56 7.35 -14.62
N GLY A 309 21.56 7.42 -15.49
CA GLY A 309 20.59 6.34 -15.70
C GLY A 309 21.25 5.08 -16.27
N ILE A 310 22.13 5.21 -17.26
CA ILE A 310 22.85 4.08 -17.87
C ILE A 310 23.74 3.38 -16.84
N LEU A 311 24.52 4.13 -16.05
CA LEU A 311 25.32 3.55 -14.98
C LEU A 311 24.42 2.90 -13.91
N SER A 312 23.27 3.49 -13.59
CA SER A 312 22.32 3.01 -12.56
C SER A 312 21.51 1.76 -12.94
N ARG A 313 21.01 1.65 -14.18
CA ARG A 313 20.15 0.54 -14.62
C ARG A 313 20.63 -0.26 -15.84
N GLY A 314 21.75 0.15 -16.45
CA GLY A 314 22.27 -0.44 -17.68
C GLY A 314 21.65 0.18 -18.92
N LEU A 315 22.10 -0.27 -20.08
CA LEU A 315 21.50 0.12 -21.35
C LEU A 315 20.13 -0.56 -21.50
N LEU A 316 19.11 0.24 -21.78
CA LEU A 316 17.76 -0.27 -21.99
C LEU A 316 17.46 -0.34 -23.48
N LEU A 317 16.66 -1.35 -23.84
CA LEU A 317 15.96 -1.31 -25.11
C LEU A 317 15.05 -0.08 -25.14
N PRO A 318 14.90 0.58 -26.30
CA PRO A 318 13.83 1.54 -26.50
C PRO A 318 12.50 0.88 -26.09
N LYS A 319 11.69 1.52 -25.22
CA LYS A 319 10.38 0.97 -24.82
C LYS A 319 9.60 0.66 -26.09
N ILE A 320 9.35 -0.63 -26.35
CA ILE A 320 8.61 -1.12 -27.52
C ILE A 320 7.16 -0.69 -27.36
N ILE A 321 6.86 0.54 -27.79
CA ILE A 321 5.48 1.00 -28.04
C ILE A 321 5.05 0.58 -29.47
N VAL A 322 5.89 -0.19 -30.15
CA VAL A 322 5.76 -0.53 -31.57
C VAL A 322 4.84 -1.74 -31.78
N GLU A 323 4.75 -2.69 -30.84
CA GLU A 323 3.92 -3.89 -31.04
C GLU A 323 2.41 -3.67 -30.81
N GLU A 324 1.98 -2.72 -29.96
CA GLU A 324 0.54 -2.54 -29.72
C GLU A 324 -0.15 -1.49 -30.61
N PHE A 325 0.56 -0.48 -31.15
CA PHE A 325 -0.14 0.71 -31.71
C PHE A 325 0.46 1.35 -32.98
N GLY A 326 1.38 0.67 -33.68
CA GLY A 326 1.67 0.90 -35.11
C GLY A 326 2.05 2.33 -35.55
N LEU A 327 3.06 2.95 -34.93
CA LEU A 327 3.63 4.23 -35.40
C LEU A 327 5.16 4.30 -35.29
N ASP A 328 5.79 4.96 -36.27
CA ASP A 328 7.24 5.22 -36.37
C ASP A 328 7.72 6.32 -35.40
N ARG A 329 8.87 6.11 -34.71
CA ARG A 329 9.61 7.20 -34.05
C ARG A 329 10.59 7.87 -35.02
N THR A 330 11.01 9.10 -34.71
CA THR A 330 12.09 9.80 -35.44
C THR A 330 13.50 9.50 -34.92
N ASP A 331 13.62 8.73 -33.83
CA ASP A 331 14.87 8.24 -33.21
C ASP A 331 14.95 6.71 -33.27
N ILE A 332 14.24 6.09 -34.23
CA ILE A 332 14.51 4.72 -34.60
C ILE A 332 15.91 4.72 -35.23
N GLY A 333 16.86 4.00 -34.63
CA GLY A 333 18.17 3.85 -35.24
C GLY A 333 18.05 3.15 -36.60
N ASN A 334 19.13 3.11 -37.37
CA ASN A 334 19.06 2.69 -38.77
C ASN A 334 18.55 1.24 -38.99
N LEU A 335 18.47 0.43 -37.93
CA LEU A 335 18.03 -0.96 -37.92
C LEU A 335 16.95 -1.22 -36.86
N GLY A 336 16.07 -0.25 -36.60
CA GLY A 336 14.93 -0.47 -35.71
C GLY A 336 15.23 -0.30 -34.22
N SER A 337 14.49 -1.01 -33.37
CA SER A 337 14.40 -0.77 -31.91
C SER A 337 15.41 -1.57 -31.08
N GLY A 338 16.68 -1.58 -31.49
CA GLY A 338 17.77 -2.25 -30.76
C GLY A 338 18.67 -1.29 -29.97
N ILE A 339 19.68 -1.85 -29.32
CA ILE A 339 20.78 -1.12 -28.67
C ILE A 339 21.94 -1.05 -29.66
N TYR A 340 22.41 0.18 -29.92
CA TYR A 340 23.37 0.47 -30.98
C TYR A 340 24.79 0.62 -30.43
N PHE A 341 25.72 0.03 -31.15
CA PHE A 341 27.16 0.07 -30.88
C PHE A 341 27.92 0.33 -32.18
N SER A 342 29.14 0.83 -32.04
CA SER A 342 30.09 0.99 -33.15
C SER A 342 31.47 0.54 -32.72
N ASP A 343 32.31 0.10 -33.64
CA ASP A 343 33.74 -0.08 -33.39
C ASP A 343 34.52 1.24 -33.55
N SER A 344 33.89 2.30 -34.05
CA SER A 344 34.53 3.58 -34.35
C SER A 344 34.16 4.71 -33.39
N ILE A 345 35.18 5.40 -32.87
CA ILE A 345 35.00 6.60 -32.03
C ILE A 345 34.39 7.77 -32.82
N SER A 346 34.70 7.91 -34.11
CA SER A 346 34.18 9.00 -34.95
C SER A 346 32.67 8.92 -35.18
N THR A 347 32.10 7.71 -35.12
CA THR A 347 30.66 7.49 -35.20
C THR A 347 30.00 7.79 -33.86
N SER A 348 30.60 7.31 -32.78
CA SER A 348 30.09 7.44 -31.41
C SER A 348 30.11 8.91 -30.91
N VAL A 349 31.11 9.70 -31.28
CA VAL A 349 31.26 11.11 -30.85
C VAL A 349 30.05 11.98 -31.17
N LYS A 350 29.33 11.69 -32.26
CA LYS A 350 28.14 12.43 -32.72
C LYS A 350 27.01 12.44 -31.67
N TYR A 351 27.03 11.49 -30.74
CA TYR A 351 26.03 11.32 -29.69
C TYR A 351 26.47 11.86 -28.32
N THR A 352 27.63 12.53 -28.25
CA THR A 352 28.20 13.09 -27.01
C THR A 352 28.04 14.62 -26.95
N GLU A 353 27.85 15.14 -25.73
CA GLU A 353 27.86 16.59 -25.43
C GLU A 353 29.02 16.89 -24.46
N ALA A 354 29.59 18.10 -24.51
CA ALA A 354 30.67 18.52 -23.62
C ALA A 354 30.18 18.77 -22.17
N LEU A 355 31.02 18.46 -21.19
CA LEU A 355 30.74 18.54 -19.75
C LEU A 355 30.79 19.99 -19.23
N GLY A 356 29.70 20.73 -19.43
CA GLY A 356 29.54 22.09 -18.90
C GLY A 356 30.54 23.09 -19.51
N SER A 357 31.25 23.85 -18.67
CA SER A 357 32.34 24.75 -19.09
C SER A 357 33.67 24.02 -19.32
N SER A 358 33.74 22.73 -19.00
CA SER A 358 34.87 21.86 -19.31
C SER A 358 34.64 21.17 -20.65
N SER A 359 35.70 20.97 -21.41
CA SER A 359 35.64 20.45 -22.76
C SER A 359 35.72 18.90 -22.80
N GLU A 360 35.35 18.26 -21.70
CA GLU A 360 35.40 16.80 -21.48
C GLU A 360 34.12 16.10 -22.01
N ARG A 361 34.26 14.91 -22.57
CA ARG A 361 33.18 14.05 -23.10
C ARG A 361 33.29 12.65 -22.52
N ILE A 362 32.19 11.89 -22.56
CA ILE A 362 32.12 10.51 -22.04
C ILE A 362 31.78 9.53 -23.18
N LEU A 363 32.46 8.38 -23.17
CA LEU A 363 32.23 7.22 -24.05
C LEU A 363 32.16 5.94 -23.19
N LEU A 364 31.30 5.00 -23.56
CA LEU A 364 31.23 3.67 -22.94
C LEU A 364 31.90 2.63 -23.84
N VAL A 365 32.63 1.71 -23.22
CA VAL A 365 33.18 0.51 -23.86
C VAL A 365 32.48 -0.70 -23.25
N CYS A 366 31.87 -1.52 -24.10
CA CYS A 366 31.02 -2.63 -23.69
C CYS A 366 31.45 -3.92 -24.39
N ASP A 367 31.46 -5.02 -23.65
CA ASP A 367 31.49 -6.36 -24.23
C ASP A 367 30.08 -6.68 -24.75
N VAL A 368 29.96 -6.97 -26.04
CA VAL A 368 28.70 -7.23 -26.73
C VAL A 368 28.73 -8.64 -27.33
N ALA A 369 27.89 -9.53 -26.81
CA ALA A 369 27.72 -10.89 -27.30
C ALA A 369 26.86 -10.90 -28.57
N LEU A 370 27.51 -10.71 -29.72
CA LEU A 370 26.82 -10.62 -31.01
C LEU A 370 26.26 -11.98 -31.46
N GLY A 371 26.84 -13.09 -31.01
CA GLY A 371 26.51 -14.43 -31.48
C GLY A 371 26.55 -14.52 -33.00
N LYS A 372 25.57 -15.23 -33.58
CA LYS A 372 25.38 -15.26 -35.04
C LYS A 372 24.79 -13.93 -35.54
N THR A 373 25.60 -13.17 -36.27
CA THR A 373 25.28 -11.82 -36.77
C THR A 373 24.83 -11.84 -38.23
N LYS A 374 23.83 -11.01 -38.58
CA LYS A 374 23.40 -10.80 -39.96
C LYS A 374 23.89 -9.46 -40.49
N ASP A 375 24.68 -9.52 -41.55
CA ASP A 375 25.12 -8.35 -42.31
C ASP A 375 23.97 -7.75 -43.13
N VAL A 376 23.78 -6.45 -43.04
CA VAL A 376 22.76 -5.69 -43.78
C VAL A 376 23.35 -4.42 -44.38
N GLY A 377 23.04 -4.15 -45.65
CA GLY A 377 23.47 -2.94 -46.37
C GLY A 377 22.39 -1.86 -46.50
N MET A 378 21.15 -2.15 -46.10
CA MET A 378 20.03 -1.22 -46.18
C MET A 378 19.47 -0.93 -44.78
N ARG A 379 19.03 0.31 -44.58
CA ARG A 379 18.35 0.73 -43.35
C ARG A 379 16.93 0.15 -43.30
N ASP A 380 16.52 -0.31 -42.13
CA ASP A 380 15.18 -0.83 -41.89
C ASP A 380 14.73 -0.44 -40.48
N TYR A 381 13.84 0.54 -40.43
CA TYR A 381 13.31 1.11 -39.20
C TYR A 381 12.26 0.21 -38.53
N SER A 382 11.74 -0.81 -39.22
CA SER A 382 10.65 -1.66 -38.73
C SER A 382 11.12 -2.82 -37.83
N ILE A 383 12.43 -3.04 -37.74
CA ILE A 383 13.00 -4.19 -37.04
C ILE A 383 12.83 -4.04 -35.51
N ILE A 384 12.21 -5.04 -34.89
CA ILE A 384 12.02 -5.11 -33.43
C ILE A 384 12.78 -6.27 -32.79
N LYS A 385 13.21 -7.25 -33.60
CA LYS A 385 14.00 -8.42 -33.20
C LYS A 385 14.85 -8.91 -34.37
N PRO A 386 15.97 -9.60 -34.14
CA PRO A 386 16.77 -10.14 -35.23
C PRO A 386 15.97 -11.20 -36.02
N PRO A 387 16.26 -11.39 -37.32
CA PRO A 387 15.68 -12.45 -38.13
C PRO A 387 15.95 -13.84 -37.55
N GLU A 388 15.08 -14.79 -37.86
CA GLU A 388 15.18 -16.16 -37.35
C GLU A 388 16.56 -16.78 -37.63
N GLY A 389 17.16 -17.37 -36.59
CA GLY A 389 18.50 -17.96 -36.67
C GLY A 389 19.67 -16.98 -36.54
N PHE A 390 19.42 -15.71 -36.21
CA PHE A 390 20.42 -14.69 -35.87
C PHE A 390 20.13 -14.06 -34.51
N HIS A 391 21.17 -13.52 -33.87
CA HIS A 391 21.10 -12.91 -32.54
C HIS A 391 21.38 -11.40 -32.56
N SER A 392 22.00 -10.90 -33.63
CA SER A 392 22.36 -9.48 -33.79
C SER A 392 22.36 -9.09 -35.27
N LEU A 393 22.32 -7.78 -35.54
CA LEU A 393 22.49 -7.21 -36.87
C LEU A 393 23.78 -6.39 -36.95
N HIS A 394 24.36 -6.36 -38.14
CA HIS A 394 25.52 -5.57 -38.47
C HIS A 394 25.24 -4.76 -39.73
N GLY A 395 25.01 -3.47 -39.55
CA GLY A 395 24.93 -2.48 -40.62
C GLY A 395 26.31 -2.28 -41.19
N VAL A 396 26.60 -2.93 -42.32
CA VAL A 396 27.95 -2.97 -42.90
C VAL A 396 28.25 -1.63 -43.54
N ARG A 397 29.43 -1.06 -43.28
CA ARG A 397 29.91 0.19 -43.87
C ARG A 397 29.88 0.15 -45.40
N ASN A 398 29.57 1.29 -46.00
CA ASN A 398 29.75 1.51 -47.43
C ASN A 398 31.24 1.48 -47.80
N ASP A 399 31.60 0.65 -48.78
CA ASP A 399 32.96 0.53 -49.30
C ASP A 399 32.93 0.33 -50.83
N VAL A 400 34.07 0.43 -51.50
CA VAL A 400 34.22 0.34 -52.97
C VAL A 400 33.56 -0.93 -53.55
N TRP A 401 33.45 -1.99 -52.75
CA TRP A 401 32.89 -3.29 -53.13
C TRP A 401 31.50 -3.60 -52.54
N LYS A 402 30.99 -2.77 -51.63
CA LYS A 402 29.73 -2.99 -50.92
C LYS A 402 28.89 -1.72 -50.92
N ASN A 403 27.82 -1.70 -51.72
CA ASN A 403 26.85 -0.59 -51.73
C ASN A 403 25.99 -0.66 -50.47
N SER A 404 26.24 0.24 -49.53
CA SER A 404 25.54 0.28 -48.24
C SER A 404 25.06 1.68 -47.87
N HIS A 405 23.94 1.75 -47.16
CA HIS A 405 23.38 2.99 -46.61
C HIS A 405 24.06 3.45 -45.30
N PHE A 406 25.01 2.66 -44.78
CA PHE A 406 25.72 2.92 -43.52
C PHE A 406 27.06 3.60 -43.79
N VAL A 407 27.32 4.69 -43.08
CA VAL A 407 28.55 5.49 -43.23
C VAL A 407 29.72 4.82 -42.50
N ASP A 408 29.44 4.17 -41.38
CA ASP A 408 30.36 3.40 -40.55
C ASP A 408 29.66 2.08 -40.18
N ASP A 409 30.41 1.10 -39.65
CA ASP A 409 29.81 -0.14 -39.15
C ASP A 409 28.96 0.14 -37.90
N GLU A 410 27.71 -0.34 -37.92
CA GLU A 410 26.76 -0.24 -36.82
C GLU A 410 26.34 -1.64 -36.36
N TYR A 411 26.59 -1.97 -35.10
CA TYR A 411 26.20 -3.25 -34.50
C TYR A 411 24.98 -3.05 -33.61
N VAL A 412 23.99 -3.93 -33.75
CA VAL A 412 22.71 -3.79 -33.06
C VAL A 412 22.29 -5.11 -32.41
N VAL A 413 21.98 -5.05 -31.13
CA VAL A 413 21.42 -6.16 -30.33
C VAL A 413 20.02 -5.81 -29.84
N TYR A 414 19.18 -6.83 -29.63
CA TYR A 414 17.77 -6.67 -29.25
C TYR A 414 17.43 -7.36 -27.92
N ASP A 415 18.46 -7.79 -27.19
CA ASP A 415 18.36 -8.31 -25.82
C ASP A 415 19.37 -7.56 -24.95
N VAL A 416 18.90 -7.01 -23.83
CA VAL A 416 19.74 -6.31 -22.84
C VAL A 416 20.81 -7.24 -22.23
N ASN A 417 20.55 -8.55 -22.20
CA ASN A 417 21.48 -9.55 -21.66
C ASN A 417 22.65 -9.85 -22.60
N GLN A 418 22.67 -9.32 -23.83
CA GLN A 418 23.82 -9.42 -24.75
C GLN A 418 24.88 -8.34 -24.50
N VAL A 419 24.68 -7.45 -23.53
CA VAL A 419 25.54 -6.29 -23.28
C VAL A 419 26.10 -6.33 -21.87
N LYS A 420 27.41 -6.07 -21.73
CA LYS A 420 28.08 -5.89 -20.45
C LYS A 420 29.03 -4.69 -20.53
N MET A 421 28.77 -3.67 -19.73
CA MET A 421 29.65 -2.50 -19.67
C MET A 421 30.99 -2.86 -19.00
N ARG A 422 32.08 -2.31 -19.53
CA ARG A 422 33.43 -2.62 -19.06
C ARG A 422 34.24 -1.37 -18.71
N TYR A 423 34.17 -0.32 -19.53
CA TYR A 423 34.86 0.94 -19.25
C TYR A 423 34.00 2.16 -19.52
N VAL A 424 34.19 3.20 -18.70
CA VAL A 424 33.80 4.58 -18.98
C VAL A 424 35.08 5.34 -19.32
N VAL A 425 35.09 5.98 -20.48
CA VAL A 425 36.27 6.68 -21.01
C VAL A 425 35.95 8.16 -21.11
N GLN A 426 36.74 8.99 -20.42
CA GLN A 426 36.69 10.44 -20.56
C GLN A 426 37.72 10.90 -21.59
N PHE A 427 37.29 11.72 -22.53
CA PHE A 427 38.14 12.19 -23.63
C PHE A 427 37.79 13.63 -24.04
N CYS A 428 38.63 14.26 -24.84
CA CYS A 428 38.36 15.56 -25.48
C CYS A 428 38.72 15.53 -26.97
N THR A 429 38.18 16.50 -27.72
CA THR A 429 38.45 16.69 -29.16
C THR A 429 39.33 17.91 -29.42
N SER A 430 39.93 18.03 -30.60
CA SER A 430 40.74 19.21 -30.96
C SER A 430 39.93 20.51 -31.14
N LYS A 431 38.60 20.43 -31.28
CA LYS A 431 37.68 21.60 -31.37
C LYS A 431 37.28 22.17 -30.00
N ASP A 432 37.59 21.43 -28.94
CA ASP A 432 37.22 21.67 -27.56
C ASP A 432 38.36 22.45 -26.88
N THR A 433 38.31 23.80 -26.80
CA THR A 433 39.43 24.62 -26.28
C THR A 433 39.83 24.21 -24.86
N PRO A 434 41.10 23.82 -24.61
CA PRO A 434 41.53 23.34 -23.30
C PRO A 434 41.82 24.51 -22.36
N ASN A 435 41.00 24.68 -21.32
CA ASN A 435 41.43 25.44 -20.15
C ASN A 435 42.17 24.48 -19.21
N LEU A 436 43.49 24.43 -19.34
CA LEU A 436 44.35 23.83 -18.33
C LEU A 436 44.32 24.74 -17.09
N ARG A 437 43.43 24.45 -16.13
CA ARG A 437 43.57 24.96 -14.76
C ARG A 437 43.65 23.76 -13.82
N SER A 438 44.68 23.81 -12.98
CA SER A 438 44.80 23.05 -11.75
C SER A 438 43.45 22.99 -11.03
N GLY A 439 43.10 21.79 -10.54
CA GLY A 439 41.83 21.52 -9.87
C GLY A 439 41.51 22.52 -8.76
N PRO A 440 40.24 22.64 -8.35
CA PRO A 440 39.90 23.46 -7.20
C PRO A 440 40.65 22.88 -6.00
N THR A 441 41.57 23.67 -5.44
CA THR A 441 42.09 23.44 -4.09
C THR A 441 40.89 23.52 -3.15
N VAL A 442 40.36 22.37 -2.76
CA VAL A 442 39.47 22.28 -1.61
C VAL A 442 40.34 22.57 -0.40
N THR A 443 40.28 23.80 0.09
CA THR A 443 40.83 24.15 1.39
C THR A 443 40.01 23.38 2.40
N LEU A 444 40.58 22.31 2.95
CA LEU A 444 40.08 21.70 4.18
C LEU A 444 40.23 22.76 5.27
N THR A 445 39.16 23.46 5.59
CA THR A 445 39.03 24.09 6.90
C THR A 445 38.91 22.95 7.90
N GLU A 446 40.01 22.69 8.61
CA GLU A 446 39.99 21.96 9.87
C GLU A 446 39.13 22.75 10.86
N GLU A 447 37.82 22.50 10.87
CA GLU A 447 37.01 22.83 12.03
C GLU A 447 37.35 21.82 13.11
N ASN A 448 38.15 22.28 14.07
CA ASN A 448 38.35 21.64 15.37
C ASN A 448 36.99 21.56 16.09
N GLU A 449 36.22 20.50 15.83
CA GLU A 449 35.24 20.05 16.81
C GLU A 449 35.98 19.24 17.87
N GLN A 450 36.18 19.88 19.02
CA GLN A 450 36.62 19.21 20.23
C GLN A 450 35.66 18.06 20.54
N MET A 451 36.22 16.84 20.60
CA MET A 451 35.56 15.69 21.22
C MET A 451 35.17 16.05 22.65
N THR A 452 33.90 16.35 22.88
CA THR A 452 33.30 16.27 24.21
C THR A 452 33.10 14.78 24.50
N ILE A 453 33.97 14.24 25.34
CA ILE A 453 33.81 12.92 25.95
C ILE A 453 32.54 13.00 26.80
N CYS A 454 31.45 12.39 26.36
CA CYS A 454 30.32 12.11 27.23
C CYS A 454 30.60 10.81 27.99
N GLU A 455 30.69 10.94 29.31
CA GLU A 455 30.74 9.84 30.28
C GLU A 455 29.51 8.93 30.15
N PRO A 456 29.59 7.67 30.62
CA PRO A 456 28.47 6.75 30.58
C PRO A 456 27.42 7.22 31.58
N LEU A 457 26.22 7.55 31.09
CA LEU A 457 25.07 7.82 31.96
C LEU A 457 24.42 6.48 32.33
N GLU A 458 24.27 6.31 33.64
CA GLU A 458 23.69 5.19 34.35
C GLU A 458 22.22 4.95 33.97
N ASP A 459 21.76 3.71 34.16
CA ASP A 459 20.38 3.28 34.08
C ASP A 459 19.48 4.15 34.98
N ASP A 460 18.72 5.08 34.41
CA ASP A 460 17.62 5.73 35.11
C ASP A 460 16.29 4.99 34.83
N PRO A 461 15.50 4.72 35.87
CA PRO A 461 14.22 4.05 35.75
C PRO A 461 13.20 4.96 35.07
N ILE A 462 12.18 4.33 34.49
CA ILE A 462 11.01 4.94 33.85
C ILE A 462 10.45 6.06 34.74
N GLU A 463 10.77 7.32 34.41
CA GLU A 463 10.09 8.50 34.96
C GLU A 463 8.87 8.83 34.09
N ASP A 464 7.70 8.83 34.73
CA ASP A 464 6.49 9.45 34.21
C ASP A 464 6.77 10.91 33.87
N LEU A 465 6.73 11.24 32.59
CA LEU A 465 6.90 12.61 32.10
C LEU A 465 5.79 13.52 32.65
N PRO A 466 6.11 14.80 32.94
CA PRO A 466 5.17 15.74 33.53
C PRO A 466 4.03 16.03 32.54
N GLU A 467 2.79 16.03 33.04
CA GLU A 467 1.59 16.47 32.34
C GLU A 467 1.81 17.86 31.70
N SER A 468 2.19 17.88 30.42
CA SER A 468 2.28 19.10 29.65
C SER A 468 0.88 19.63 29.43
N LYS A 469 0.57 20.85 29.91
CA LYS A 469 -0.72 21.54 29.78
C LYS A 469 -1.34 21.33 28.38
N ILE A 470 -2.45 20.58 28.36
CA ILE A 470 -3.10 20.00 27.17
C ILE A 470 -4.18 20.98 26.61
N PRO A 471 -4.19 21.34 25.29
CA PRO A 471 -5.24 22.14 24.65
C PRO A 471 -6.41 21.29 24.08
N LYS A 472 -7.58 21.91 23.79
CA LYS A 472 -8.93 21.30 23.79
C LYS A 472 -9.70 21.32 22.44
N GLY A 473 -10.68 20.42 22.18
CA GLY A 473 -11.47 20.38 20.91
C GLY A 473 -13.01 20.44 20.91
N GLY A 474 -13.63 20.51 19.71
CA GLY A 474 -15.06 20.82 19.43
C GLY A 474 -15.23 21.55 18.06
N LEU A 475 -16.44 21.97 17.68
CA LEU A 475 -16.57 23.01 16.64
C LEU A 475 -15.94 24.29 17.20
N GLN A 476 -15.17 25.04 16.43
CA GLN A 476 -14.46 26.23 16.92
C GLN A 476 -14.72 27.45 16.05
N ASP A 477 -14.67 28.63 16.65
CA ASP A 477 -14.70 29.89 15.92
C ASP A 477 -13.32 30.28 15.38
N VAL A 478 -13.27 31.46 14.77
CA VAL A 478 -12.09 32.02 14.12
C VAL A 478 -10.99 32.52 15.07
N ASN A 479 -11.26 32.61 16.37
CA ASN A 479 -10.33 33.05 17.42
C ASN A 479 -9.81 31.87 18.26
N GLY A 480 -10.26 30.64 17.96
CA GLY A 480 -9.97 29.44 18.75
C GLY A 480 -10.88 29.28 19.97
N GLU A 481 -11.99 30.03 20.03
CA GLU A 481 -13.02 29.84 21.06
C GLU A 481 -13.98 28.71 20.66
N GLN A 482 -14.24 27.80 21.59
CA GLN A 482 -15.04 26.62 21.32
C GLN A 482 -16.54 26.94 21.21
N ILE A 483 -17.17 26.41 20.16
CA ILE A 483 -18.61 26.20 20.11
C ILE A 483 -18.91 24.94 20.95
N PRO A 484 -19.64 25.07 22.07
CA PRO A 484 -19.92 23.93 22.94
C PRO A 484 -20.74 22.87 22.20
N LEU A 485 -20.29 21.62 22.32
CA LEU A 485 -21.06 20.41 21.98
C LEU A 485 -21.98 20.10 23.17
N GLU A 486 -23.28 20.22 22.97
CA GLU A 486 -24.26 20.09 24.06
C GLU A 486 -24.67 18.62 24.30
N SER A 487 -24.81 17.83 23.23
CA SER A 487 -25.24 16.43 23.31
C SER A 487 -24.82 15.62 22.09
N ILE A 488 -24.64 14.31 22.32
CA ILE A 488 -24.41 13.30 21.29
C ILE A 488 -25.48 12.23 21.45
N HIS A 489 -26.24 11.97 20.38
CA HIS A 489 -27.18 10.85 20.32
C HIS A 489 -26.76 9.88 19.23
N VAL A 490 -26.59 8.62 19.58
CA VAL A 490 -26.20 7.55 18.67
C VAL A 490 -27.31 6.53 18.56
N LYS A 491 -27.69 6.21 17.33
CA LYS A 491 -28.60 5.12 16.97
C LYS A 491 -27.85 4.10 16.15
N ALA A 492 -27.69 2.90 16.70
CA ALA A 492 -26.92 1.83 16.07
C ALA A 492 -27.80 0.60 15.77
N ARG A 493 -27.60 0.02 14.59
CA ARG A 493 -28.20 -1.26 14.19
C ARG A 493 -27.07 -2.19 13.79
N ILE A 494 -26.80 -3.17 14.64
CA ILE A 494 -25.84 -4.23 14.39
C ILE A 494 -26.60 -5.43 13.86
N LYS A 495 -26.17 -5.96 12.72
CA LYS A 495 -26.61 -7.24 12.22
C LYS A 495 -25.43 -8.05 11.76
N ASP A 496 -25.21 -9.17 12.44
CA ASP A 496 -24.01 -9.98 12.28
C ASP A 496 -22.73 -9.13 12.42
N LEU A 497 -21.82 -9.17 11.45
CA LEU A 497 -20.58 -8.39 11.43
C LEU A 497 -20.70 -7.05 10.69
N ALA A 498 -21.92 -6.55 10.49
CA ALA A 498 -22.18 -5.27 9.86
C ALA A 498 -22.94 -4.34 10.81
N ALA A 499 -22.57 -3.06 10.83
CA ALA A 499 -23.26 -2.04 11.62
C ALA A 499 -23.68 -0.85 10.75
N GLN A 500 -24.87 -0.33 11.02
CA GLN A 500 -25.31 0.99 10.62
C GLN A 500 -25.35 1.89 11.85
N VAL A 501 -24.75 3.07 11.75
CA VAL A 501 -24.73 4.06 12.83
C VAL A 501 -25.24 5.39 12.32
N VAL A 502 -26.18 5.97 13.05
CA VAL A 502 -26.68 7.33 12.87
C VAL A 502 -26.31 8.13 14.11
N MET A 503 -25.49 9.16 13.94
CA MET A 503 -24.99 10.01 15.01
C MET A 503 -25.55 11.42 14.84
N PHE A 504 -26.11 11.97 15.91
CA PHE A 504 -26.57 13.34 16.01
C PHE A 504 -25.69 14.11 16.98
N GLN A 505 -25.15 15.24 16.53
CA GLN A 505 -24.30 16.11 17.33
C GLN A 505 -24.94 17.50 17.39
N THR A 506 -25.27 17.97 18.59
CA THR A 506 -25.92 19.26 18.80
C THR A 506 -24.90 20.31 19.23
N TYR A 507 -24.79 21.38 18.45
CA TYR A 507 -23.88 22.49 18.72
C TYR A 507 -24.62 23.81 18.80
N LYS A 508 -24.11 24.75 19.60
CA LYS A 508 -24.72 26.08 19.76
C LYS A 508 -23.71 27.21 19.66
N ASN A 509 -23.89 28.09 18.68
CA ASN A 509 -23.06 29.29 18.55
C ASN A 509 -23.41 30.30 19.65
N ASN A 510 -22.63 30.35 20.72
CA ASN A 510 -22.84 31.31 21.80
C ASN A 510 -22.26 32.71 21.53
N SER A 511 -21.61 32.94 20.40
CA SER A 511 -21.03 34.25 20.05
C SER A 511 -22.10 35.24 19.53
N ASN A 512 -21.70 36.51 19.42
CA ASN A 512 -22.53 37.60 18.92
C ASN A 512 -22.27 37.94 17.44
N PHE A 513 -21.49 37.12 16.73
CA PHE A 513 -21.26 37.22 15.28
C PHE A 513 -21.39 35.86 14.58
N PRO A 514 -21.71 35.80 13.27
CA PRO A 514 -21.71 34.54 12.54
C PRO A 514 -20.30 33.94 12.46
N ILE A 515 -20.19 32.62 12.53
CA ILE A 515 -18.89 31.93 12.54
C ILE A 515 -18.83 30.82 11.49
N GLU A 516 -17.63 30.61 10.94
CA GLU A 516 -17.29 29.39 10.22
C GLU A 516 -16.57 28.48 11.20
N ALA A 517 -16.96 27.22 11.23
CA ALA A 517 -16.45 26.25 12.20
C ALA A 517 -16.12 24.93 11.51
N LYS A 518 -15.02 24.32 11.93
CA LYS A 518 -14.51 23.07 11.35
C LYS A 518 -14.21 22.08 12.47
N TYR A 519 -14.53 20.82 12.24
CA TYR A 519 -14.13 19.75 13.14
C TYR A 519 -13.76 18.49 12.36
N VAL A 520 -12.93 17.66 12.97
CA VAL A 520 -12.50 16.38 12.45
C VAL A 520 -12.98 15.31 13.40
N PHE A 521 -13.42 14.17 12.87
CA PHE A 521 -13.78 13.02 13.69
C PHE A 521 -13.22 11.76 13.04
N PRO A 522 -12.78 10.78 13.84
CA PRO A 522 -12.15 9.58 13.32
C PRO A 522 -13.22 8.51 13.12
N LEU A 523 -13.05 7.70 12.09
CA LEU A 523 -13.82 6.47 11.93
C LEU A 523 -12.87 5.33 11.60
N ASP A 524 -13.32 4.10 11.83
CA ASP A 524 -12.60 2.93 11.35
C ASP A 524 -12.38 3.02 9.83
N SER A 525 -11.20 2.62 9.35
CA SER A 525 -10.86 2.65 7.92
C SER A 525 -11.83 1.85 7.02
N THR A 526 -12.55 0.89 7.59
CA THR A 526 -13.58 0.08 6.92
C THR A 526 -14.94 0.76 6.86
N ALA A 527 -15.14 1.86 7.60
CA ALA A 527 -16.39 2.60 7.62
C ALA A 527 -16.63 3.35 6.30
N ALA A 528 -17.91 3.52 5.97
CA ALA A 528 -18.38 4.29 4.82
C ALA A 528 -19.39 5.34 5.31
N VAL A 529 -18.98 6.61 5.30
CA VAL A 529 -19.92 7.70 5.57
C VAL A 529 -20.84 7.88 4.37
N CYS A 530 -22.12 7.64 4.60
CA CYS A 530 -23.13 7.48 3.55
C CYS A 530 -24.37 8.38 3.70
N GLY A 531 -24.31 9.33 4.64
CA GLY A 531 -25.32 10.37 4.83
C GLY A 531 -24.78 11.50 5.70
N PHE A 532 -25.05 12.73 5.28
CA PHE A 532 -24.66 13.95 5.98
C PHE A 532 -25.80 14.96 5.87
N GLU A 533 -26.35 15.36 7.00
CA GLU A 533 -27.50 16.25 7.07
C GLU A 533 -27.27 17.30 8.17
N ALA A 534 -27.83 18.49 7.99
CA ALA A 534 -27.78 19.57 8.97
C ALA A 534 -29.20 20.09 9.25
N PHE A 535 -29.53 20.29 10.52
CA PHE A 535 -30.76 20.93 10.95
C PHE A 535 -30.42 22.26 11.60
N ILE A 536 -30.94 23.35 11.03
CA ILE A 536 -30.67 24.71 11.50
C ILE A 536 -31.90 25.59 11.27
N ASN A 537 -32.28 26.43 12.23
CA ASN A 537 -33.39 27.38 12.08
C ASN A 537 -34.70 26.75 11.57
N GLY A 538 -35.01 25.52 11.99
CA GLY A 538 -36.19 24.76 11.53
C GLY A 538 -36.11 24.25 10.09
N LYS A 539 -34.98 24.43 9.39
CA LYS A 539 -34.71 23.86 8.07
C LYS A 539 -33.93 22.55 8.20
N HIS A 540 -34.27 21.59 7.35
CA HIS A 540 -33.53 20.35 7.17
C HIS A 540 -32.77 20.41 5.84
N ILE A 541 -31.45 20.37 5.92
CA ILE A 541 -30.54 20.47 4.77
C ILE A 541 -29.88 19.11 4.59
N VAL A 542 -30.07 18.50 3.42
CA VAL A 542 -29.47 17.21 3.07
C VAL A 542 -28.26 17.46 2.18
N GLY A 543 -27.11 16.88 2.56
CA GLY A 543 -25.90 16.91 1.76
C GLY A 543 -25.99 15.99 0.54
N GLU A 544 -25.50 16.46 -0.60
CA GLU A 544 -25.38 15.67 -1.82
C GLU A 544 -23.91 15.33 -2.07
N VAL A 545 -23.62 14.06 -2.42
CA VAL A 545 -22.25 13.66 -2.81
C VAL A 545 -21.95 14.19 -4.21
N LYS A 546 -20.92 15.02 -4.30
CA LYS A 546 -20.40 15.55 -5.57
C LYS A 546 -18.92 15.28 -5.68
N GLU A 547 -18.39 15.43 -6.89
CA GLU A 547 -16.94 15.41 -7.09
C GLU A 547 -16.28 16.47 -6.20
N LYS A 548 -15.17 16.13 -5.55
CA LYS A 548 -14.55 16.95 -4.50
C LYS A 548 -14.34 18.41 -4.94
N GLN A 549 -13.82 18.61 -6.15
CA GLN A 549 -13.63 19.96 -6.70
C GLN A 549 -14.95 20.72 -6.90
N GLN A 550 -15.99 20.06 -7.38
CA GLN A 550 -17.30 20.66 -7.57
C GLN A 550 -17.93 21.04 -6.22
N ALA A 551 -17.92 20.12 -5.26
CA ALA A 551 -18.44 20.35 -3.91
C ALA A 551 -17.79 21.58 -3.25
N HIS A 552 -16.47 21.69 -3.34
CA HIS A 552 -15.71 22.83 -2.81
C HIS A 552 -16.05 24.15 -3.51
N ARG A 553 -16.27 24.14 -4.83
CA ARG A 553 -16.69 25.33 -5.57
C ARG A 553 -18.07 25.79 -5.10
N GLU A 554 -19.04 24.87 -4.99
CA GLU A 554 -20.39 25.18 -4.53
C GLU A 554 -20.40 25.72 -3.10
N TYR A 555 -19.63 25.10 -2.19
CA TYR A 555 -19.44 25.60 -0.82
C TYR A 555 -18.91 27.05 -0.83
N ARG A 556 -17.80 27.32 -1.52
CA ARG A 556 -17.22 28.67 -1.59
C ARG A 556 -18.18 29.69 -2.20
N THR A 557 -18.92 29.32 -3.24
CA THR A 557 -19.92 30.19 -3.86
C THR A 557 -21.03 30.54 -2.87
N ALA A 558 -21.57 29.56 -2.15
CA ALA A 558 -22.60 29.78 -1.14
C ALA A 558 -22.12 30.71 -0.02
N ILE A 559 -20.92 30.48 0.52
CA ILE A 559 -20.33 31.34 1.56
C ILE A 559 -20.12 32.77 1.05
N SER A 560 -19.62 32.95 -0.17
CA SER A 560 -19.44 34.29 -0.77
C SER A 560 -20.75 35.06 -0.97
N GLN A 561 -21.88 34.34 -1.05
CA GLN A 561 -23.23 34.90 -1.19
C GLN A 561 -23.92 35.13 0.17
N GLY A 562 -23.25 34.83 1.30
CA GLY A 562 -23.82 34.96 2.63
C GLY A 562 -24.83 33.87 3.01
N HIS A 563 -24.86 32.76 2.26
CA HIS A 563 -25.66 31.58 2.58
C HIS A 563 -24.94 30.72 3.63
N GLY A 564 -25.68 29.82 4.28
CA GLY A 564 -25.08 28.75 5.09
C GLY A 564 -24.58 27.64 4.18
N ALA A 565 -23.43 27.05 4.47
CA ALA A 565 -22.94 25.90 3.70
C ALA A 565 -22.28 24.86 4.62
N TYR A 566 -22.42 23.60 4.27
CA TYR A 566 -21.94 22.46 5.04
C TYR A 566 -21.18 21.53 4.09
N LEU A 567 -19.94 21.21 4.42
CA LEU A 567 -19.06 20.38 3.61
C LEU A 567 -18.52 19.23 4.46
N MET A 568 -18.50 18.01 3.93
CA MET A 568 -17.81 16.89 4.55
C MET A 568 -16.86 16.21 3.58
N ASP A 569 -15.61 16.10 4.02
CA ASP A 569 -14.48 15.53 3.30
C ASP A 569 -13.91 14.29 4.00
N GLN A 570 -13.25 13.45 3.22
CA GLN A 570 -12.34 12.41 3.70
C GLN A 570 -10.92 12.81 3.31
N ASP A 571 -10.08 13.06 4.31
CA ASP A 571 -8.68 13.50 4.11
C ASP A 571 -7.71 12.32 4.18
N ALA A 572 -8.05 11.31 4.98
CA ALA A 572 -7.37 10.01 5.06
C ALA A 572 -8.42 8.90 5.28
N PRO A 573 -8.08 7.60 5.10
CA PRO A 573 -9.05 6.51 5.22
C PRO A 573 -9.89 6.52 6.51
N ASP A 574 -9.29 6.94 7.62
CA ASP A 574 -9.84 7.00 8.97
C ASP A 574 -10.21 8.43 9.43
N VAL A 575 -10.03 9.45 8.61
CA VAL A 575 -10.15 10.87 9.00
C VAL A 575 -11.20 11.59 8.15
N PHE A 576 -12.26 12.04 8.82
CA PHE A 576 -13.35 12.79 8.20
C PHE A 576 -13.43 14.20 8.77
N THR A 577 -13.58 15.17 7.87
CA THR A 577 -13.55 16.59 8.19
C THR A 577 -14.88 17.22 7.81
N VAL A 578 -15.50 17.95 8.74
CA VAL A 578 -16.75 18.67 8.51
C VAL A 578 -16.49 20.17 8.67
N SER A 579 -16.91 20.94 7.66
CA SER A 579 -16.85 22.40 7.66
C SER A 579 -18.27 22.96 7.64
N VAL A 580 -18.59 23.80 8.62
CA VAL A 580 -19.88 24.48 8.82
C VAL A 580 -19.64 25.97 8.62
N GLY A 581 -19.98 26.49 7.45
CA GLY A 581 -19.77 27.89 7.11
C GLY A 581 -20.97 28.77 7.40
N ASN A 582 -20.70 29.95 7.95
CA ASN A 582 -21.67 31.01 8.21
C ASN A 582 -22.81 30.59 9.17
N LEU A 583 -22.44 29.95 10.29
CA LEU A 583 -23.34 29.62 11.39
C LEU A 583 -23.80 30.90 12.11
N PRO A 584 -25.10 31.25 12.14
CA PRO A 584 -25.59 32.51 12.71
C PRO A 584 -25.37 32.64 14.21
N THR A 585 -25.53 33.86 14.73
CA THR A 585 -25.41 34.17 16.16
C THR A 585 -26.50 33.47 16.96
N LYS A 586 -26.15 32.90 18.11
CA LYS A 586 -27.09 32.20 19.01
C LYS A 586 -27.84 31.01 18.40
N ALA A 587 -27.49 30.61 17.17
CA ALA A 587 -28.13 29.49 16.48
C ALA A 587 -27.65 28.15 17.02
N THR A 588 -28.59 27.20 17.12
CA THR A 588 -28.31 25.79 17.36
C THR A 588 -28.32 25.05 16.02
N VAL A 589 -27.31 24.22 15.79
CA VAL A 589 -27.22 23.33 14.64
C VAL A 589 -27.12 21.89 15.11
N ILE A 590 -27.87 21.00 14.47
CA ILE A 590 -27.75 19.56 14.66
C ILE A 590 -27.11 18.97 13.41
N ILE A 591 -25.95 18.36 13.57
CA ILE A 591 -25.28 17.62 12.50
C ILE A 591 -25.64 16.15 12.65
N LYS A 592 -26.23 15.56 11.59
CA LYS A 592 -26.56 14.15 11.52
C LYS A 592 -25.64 13.46 10.53
N ILE A 593 -24.90 12.47 11.01
CA ILE A 593 -23.95 11.67 10.23
C ILE A 593 -24.46 10.23 10.21
N THR A 594 -24.57 9.64 9.02
CA THR A 594 -24.93 8.24 8.85
C THR A 594 -23.77 7.50 8.22
N TYR A 595 -23.30 6.43 8.85
CA TYR A 595 -22.24 5.58 8.30
C TYR A 595 -22.55 4.10 8.50
N VAL A 596 -21.94 3.28 7.66
CA VAL A 596 -21.97 1.81 7.75
C VAL A 596 -20.56 1.28 7.91
N MET A 597 -20.36 0.18 8.62
CA MET A 597 -19.03 -0.38 8.85
C MET A 597 -19.02 -1.89 9.04
N GLU A 598 -17.86 -2.48 8.80
CA GLU A 598 -17.54 -3.86 9.19
C GLU A 598 -17.21 -3.88 10.70
N LEU A 599 -17.65 -4.92 11.40
CA LEU A 599 -17.28 -5.16 12.79
C LEU A 599 -16.11 -6.14 12.85
N SER A 600 -15.15 -5.86 13.72
CA SER A 600 -14.06 -6.78 14.00
C SER A 600 -14.55 -7.94 14.86
N SER A 601 -14.05 -9.13 14.59
CA SER A 601 -14.29 -10.32 15.39
C SER A 601 -12.98 -10.94 15.82
N SER A 602 -12.83 -11.21 17.11
CA SER A 602 -11.72 -11.97 17.67
C SER A 602 -12.29 -13.21 18.34
N TYR A 603 -11.91 -14.40 17.86
CA TYR A 603 -12.47 -15.68 18.31
C TYR A 603 -14.00 -15.68 18.15
N SER A 604 -14.76 -15.74 19.25
CA SER A 604 -16.22 -15.70 19.27
C SER A 604 -16.80 -14.31 19.61
N ASN A 605 -15.96 -13.28 19.75
CA ASN A 605 -16.38 -11.96 20.22
C ASN A 605 -16.41 -10.95 19.08
N VAL A 606 -17.58 -10.41 18.80
CA VAL A 606 -17.78 -9.28 17.88
C VAL A 606 -17.62 -7.98 18.67
N SER A 607 -16.80 -7.06 18.17
CA SER A 607 -16.52 -5.78 18.81
C SER A 607 -17.07 -4.62 17.99
N PHE A 608 -17.79 -3.72 18.66
CA PHE A 608 -18.22 -2.45 18.10
C PHE A 608 -17.67 -1.30 18.95
N SER A 609 -17.05 -0.32 18.30
CA SER A 609 -16.49 0.84 18.98
C SER A 609 -16.78 2.13 18.24
N ILE A 610 -16.99 3.20 19.01
CA ILE A 610 -17.07 4.57 18.54
C ILE A 610 -15.91 5.32 19.18
N PRO A 611 -14.97 5.87 18.40
CA PRO A 611 -13.81 6.54 18.98
C PRO A 611 -14.20 7.84 19.70
N GLY A 612 -13.57 8.11 20.84
CA GLY A 612 -13.79 9.31 21.64
C GLY A 612 -13.06 10.53 21.11
N THR A 613 -11.85 10.37 20.58
CA THR A 613 -11.00 11.46 20.06
C THR A 613 -10.16 11.04 18.84
N VAL A 614 -9.68 12.04 18.08
CA VAL A 614 -8.73 11.86 16.97
C VAL A 614 -7.30 12.06 17.52
N ALA A 615 -6.31 11.38 16.95
CA ALA A 615 -4.92 11.49 17.40
C ALA A 615 -4.32 12.88 17.11
N SER A 616 -3.56 13.43 18.08
CA SER A 616 -3.05 14.82 18.22
C SER A 616 -2.31 15.48 17.04
N TRP A 617 -2.02 14.77 15.96
CA TRP A 617 -1.28 15.28 14.81
C TRP A 617 -2.04 15.06 13.47
N GLN A 618 -3.16 14.30 13.45
CA GLN A 618 -4.00 14.11 12.25
C GLN A 618 -4.77 15.38 11.92
N GLU A 619 -5.41 16.01 12.90
CA GLU A 619 -6.05 17.29 12.62
C GLU A 619 -5.05 18.37 12.18
N ASP A 620 -3.81 18.44 12.68
CA ASP A 620 -2.83 19.49 12.32
C ASP A 620 -2.58 19.69 10.80
N GLN A 621 -2.78 18.64 9.98
CA GLN A 621 -2.65 18.69 8.53
C GLN A 621 -4.00 18.98 7.84
N ALA A 622 -5.08 18.31 8.24
CA ALA A 622 -6.45 18.54 7.74
C ALA A 622 -6.89 19.99 7.99
N LEU A 623 -6.35 20.60 9.04
CA LEU A 623 -6.73 21.91 9.52
C LEU A 623 -5.96 23.07 8.87
N LYS A 624 -4.79 22.81 8.27
CA LYS A 624 -3.95 23.83 7.62
C LYS A 624 -4.35 24.13 6.17
N GLU A 625 -5.28 23.35 5.57
CA GLU A 625 -5.81 23.63 4.24
C GLU A 625 -6.76 24.84 4.25
N ASN A 626 -6.29 25.98 3.75
CA ASN A 626 -7.09 27.18 3.57
C ASN A 626 -8.15 26.97 2.48
N THR A 627 -9.42 26.86 2.88
CA THR A 627 -10.54 26.67 1.95
C THR A 627 -10.93 27.94 1.19
N GLN A 628 -10.34 29.11 1.47
CA GLN A 628 -10.56 30.33 0.68
C GLN A 628 -9.24 30.96 0.19
N GLY A 629 -9.25 31.43 -1.05
CA GLY A 629 -8.29 32.40 -1.56
C GLY A 629 -9.01 33.66 -2.00
N PHE A 630 -9.03 34.71 -1.17
CA PHE A 630 -9.48 36.04 -1.57
C PHE A 630 -8.72 37.17 -0.87
N ASN A 631 -8.32 38.17 -1.65
CA ASN A 631 -7.75 39.45 -1.22
C ASN A 631 -8.89 40.48 -1.05
N ARG A 632 -9.42 40.71 0.15
CA ARG A 632 -10.13 41.96 0.53
C ARG A 632 -10.28 42.10 2.04
N LYS A 633 -10.14 43.34 2.54
CA LYS A 633 -10.05 43.75 3.95
C LYS A 633 -11.41 43.87 4.66
N ASP A 634 -12.30 42.90 4.49
CA ASP A 634 -13.47 42.74 5.38
C ASP A 634 -13.34 41.36 6.03
N CYS A 635 -13.28 41.34 7.36
CA CYS A 635 -12.83 40.20 8.18
C CYS A 635 -13.72 38.96 8.00
N PHE A 636 -13.22 38.01 7.21
CA PHE A 636 -13.65 36.61 7.25
C PHE A 636 -12.40 35.79 7.55
N LEU A 637 -12.46 35.00 8.62
CA LEU A 637 -11.34 34.26 9.14
C LEU A 637 -11.67 32.76 9.05
N ILE A 638 -10.69 31.98 8.65
CA ILE A 638 -10.77 30.52 8.48
C ILE A 638 -9.93 29.93 9.61
N LEU A 639 -10.51 29.05 10.42
CA LEU A 639 -9.79 28.44 11.54
C LEU A 639 -10.24 27.00 11.81
N SER A 640 -9.38 26.26 12.49
CA SER A 640 -9.27 24.82 12.32
C SER A 640 -8.52 24.20 13.51
N LEU A 641 -9.14 23.33 14.35
CA LEU A 641 -8.49 22.64 15.51
C LEU A 641 -9.13 21.33 16.06
N HIS A 642 -8.37 20.70 17.00
CA HIS A 642 -8.23 19.29 17.45
C HIS A 642 -8.98 18.90 18.75
N LEU A 643 -9.45 17.64 18.92
CA LEU A 643 -10.26 17.01 20.01
C LEU A 643 -9.52 16.68 21.34
N ASN A 644 -10.00 17.23 22.47
CA ASN A 644 -9.93 16.68 23.86
C ASN A 644 -10.56 17.68 24.87
N PHE A 645 -11.15 17.23 25.98
CA PHE A 645 -11.72 18.06 27.08
C PHE A 645 -13.16 18.62 26.97
N LEU A 646 -14.07 18.05 26.18
CA LEU A 646 -15.50 18.40 26.30
C LEU A 646 -16.44 17.24 26.57
N LEU A 647 -16.00 16.01 26.35
CA LEU A 647 -16.93 14.92 26.49
C LEU A 647 -17.28 14.61 27.95
N SER A 648 -16.57 15.15 28.94
CA SER A 648 -16.97 15.06 30.35
C SER A 648 -18.28 15.82 30.68
N PHE A 649 -18.74 16.74 29.80
CA PHE A 649 -19.95 17.56 30.02
C PHE A 649 -21.04 17.40 28.95
N SER A 650 -20.80 16.64 27.88
CA SER A 650 -21.83 16.37 26.87
C SER A 650 -22.64 15.14 27.27
N ASN A 651 -23.97 15.28 27.29
CA ASN A 651 -24.85 14.13 27.50
C ASN A 651 -24.69 13.15 26.33
N PHE A 652 -24.26 11.93 26.63
CA PHE A 652 -24.10 10.85 25.66
C PHE A 652 -25.27 9.87 25.78
N PHE A 653 -25.97 9.67 24.66
CA PHE A 653 -27.05 8.71 24.54
C PHE A 653 -26.74 7.72 23.43
N LEU A 654 -26.95 6.43 23.70
CA LEU A 654 -26.81 5.37 22.72
C LEU A 654 -28.02 4.44 22.79
N ASP A 655 -28.70 4.28 21.66
CA ASP A 655 -29.73 3.26 21.43
C ASP A 655 -29.21 2.29 20.38
N MET A 656 -29.03 1.03 20.76
CA MET A 656 -28.48 0.00 19.88
C MET A 656 -29.40 -1.21 19.80
N SER A 657 -29.67 -1.66 18.57
CA SER A 657 -30.26 -2.97 18.30
C SER A 657 -29.17 -3.90 17.76
N VAL A 658 -29.20 -5.15 18.20
CA VAL A 658 -28.25 -6.20 17.85
C VAL A 658 -29.04 -7.41 17.36
N GLU A 659 -28.75 -7.88 16.15
CA GLU A 659 -29.29 -9.11 15.57
C GLU A 659 -28.14 -10.00 15.12
N MET A 660 -28.06 -11.22 15.64
CA MET A 660 -26.94 -12.12 15.39
C MET A 660 -27.45 -13.41 14.73
N PRO A 661 -26.67 -14.04 13.83
CA PRO A 661 -27.08 -15.28 13.16
C PRO A 661 -27.05 -16.49 14.10
N ARG A 662 -26.43 -16.35 15.27
CA ARG A 662 -26.24 -17.37 16.29
C ARG A 662 -26.57 -16.81 17.67
N LYS A 663 -26.68 -17.72 18.64
CA LYS A 663 -26.99 -17.38 20.01
C LYS A 663 -25.95 -16.43 20.60
N ILE A 664 -26.45 -15.35 21.19
CA ILE A 664 -25.69 -14.37 21.96
C ILE A 664 -25.46 -14.98 23.35
N GLU A 665 -24.21 -15.32 23.65
CA GLU A 665 -23.83 -15.83 24.97
C GLU A 665 -23.79 -14.69 25.99
N ASN A 666 -23.14 -13.59 25.63
CA ASN A 666 -23.01 -12.43 26.50
C ASN A 666 -22.81 -11.13 25.70
N ILE A 667 -23.18 -10.02 26.33
CA ILE A 667 -22.92 -8.66 25.86
C ILE A 667 -22.37 -7.86 27.03
N TRP A 668 -21.20 -7.27 26.88
CA TRP A 668 -20.60 -6.40 27.89
C TRP A 668 -19.98 -5.16 27.25
N CYS A 669 -19.96 -4.07 28.01
CA CYS A 669 -19.35 -2.82 27.61
C CYS A 669 -18.21 -2.52 28.58
N SER A 670 -17.02 -2.27 28.05
CA SER A 670 -15.84 -1.91 28.87
C SER A 670 -15.83 -0.44 29.26
N SER A 671 -16.45 0.41 28.44
CA SER A 671 -16.40 1.87 28.56
C SER A 671 -17.53 2.50 29.38
N HIS A 672 -18.73 1.91 29.37
CA HIS A 672 -19.95 2.53 29.91
C HIS A 672 -20.83 1.51 30.63
N SER A 673 -21.59 1.97 31.63
CA SER A 673 -22.71 1.21 32.20
C SER A 673 -23.86 1.12 31.19
N ILE A 674 -24.35 -0.09 30.94
CA ILE A 674 -25.38 -0.36 29.95
C ILE A 674 -26.62 -1.06 30.55
N LYS A 675 -27.79 -0.64 30.09
CA LYS A 675 -29.06 -1.36 30.21
C LYS A 675 -29.20 -2.25 28.99
N LYS A 676 -29.32 -3.57 29.18
CA LYS A 676 -29.51 -4.52 28.08
C LYS A 676 -30.75 -5.38 28.25
N LYS A 677 -31.38 -5.72 27.12
CA LYS A 677 -32.37 -6.80 27.01
C LYS A 677 -31.93 -7.73 25.90
N GLN A 678 -31.95 -9.02 26.15
CA GLN A 678 -31.52 -10.01 25.17
C GLN A 678 -32.52 -11.16 25.08
N THR A 679 -32.66 -11.68 23.88
CA THR A 679 -33.20 -12.99 23.53
C THR A 679 -32.03 -13.88 23.11
N GLU A 680 -32.28 -15.03 22.48
CA GLU A 680 -31.19 -15.88 21.99
C GLU A 680 -30.36 -15.17 20.92
N CYS A 681 -30.99 -14.56 19.90
CA CYS A 681 -30.25 -13.99 18.76
C CYS A 681 -30.43 -12.48 18.60
N LYS A 682 -31.19 -11.82 19.47
CA LYS A 682 -31.43 -10.37 19.41
C LYS A 682 -31.21 -9.71 20.75
N ALA A 683 -30.63 -8.51 20.75
CA ALA A 683 -30.50 -7.69 21.95
C ALA A 683 -30.74 -6.20 21.66
N VAL A 684 -31.13 -5.47 22.70
CA VAL A 684 -31.21 -4.02 22.70
C VAL A 684 -30.37 -3.51 23.84
N VAL A 685 -29.51 -2.55 23.54
CA VAL A 685 -28.55 -1.96 24.48
C VAL A 685 -28.77 -0.45 24.53
N GLN A 686 -28.86 0.08 25.74
CA GLN A 686 -28.94 1.50 26.02
C GLN A 686 -27.90 1.89 27.06
N VAL A 687 -27.26 3.04 26.89
CA VAL A 687 -26.35 3.58 27.91
C VAL A 687 -27.17 4.21 29.06
N GLU A 688 -26.67 4.14 30.29
CA GLU A 688 -27.35 4.74 31.44
C GLU A 688 -27.40 6.29 31.37
N GLU A 689 -28.46 6.88 31.93
CA GLU A 689 -28.65 8.33 31.94
C GLU A 689 -27.52 9.04 32.70
N GLY A 690 -27.11 10.21 32.20
CA GLY A 690 -26.00 10.99 32.78
C GLY A 690 -24.61 10.51 32.37
N SER A 691 -24.52 9.58 31.41
CA SER A 691 -23.25 9.15 30.82
C SER A 691 -22.67 10.21 29.90
N SER A 692 -21.34 10.16 29.75
CA SER A 692 -20.57 11.09 28.97
C SER A 692 -19.47 10.31 28.23
N LEU A 693 -19.24 10.61 26.96
CA LEU A 693 -18.40 9.78 26.07
C LEU A 693 -16.92 10.06 26.34
N THR A 694 -16.18 9.29 27.13
CA THR A 694 -14.78 9.66 27.46
C THR A 694 -13.82 9.66 26.25
N ASP A 695 -12.57 10.10 26.46
CA ASP A 695 -11.53 10.09 25.41
C ASP A 695 -11.26 8.68 24.85
N GLU A 696 -11.52 7.64 25.64
CA GLU A 696 -11.46 6.22 25.23
C GLU A 696 -12.61 5.81 24.29
N GLY A 697 -13.64 6.63 24.18
CA GLY A 697 -14.82 6.39 23.35
C GLY A 697 -15.83 5.42 23.96
N PHE A 698 -16.62 4.79 23.10
CA PHE A 698 -17.57 3.74 23.46
C PHE A 698 -17.11 2.41 22.87
N ALA A 699 -17.09 1.34 23.65
CA ALA A 699 -16.72 0.01 23.19
C ALA A 699 -17.62 -1.08 23.82
N ILE A 700 -18.21 -1.92 22.97
CA ILE A 700 -19.06 -3.05 23.36
C ILE A 700 -18.58 -4.33 22.68
N SER A 701 -18.65 -5.44 23.40
CA SER A 701 -18.30 -6.77 22.93
C SER A 701 -19.49 -7.72 23.05
N ILE A 702 -19.68 -8.55 22.02
CA ILE A 702 -20.80 -9.47 21.88
C ILE A 702 -20.23 -10.86 21.63
N ALA A 703 -20.37 -11.77 22.60
CA ALA A 703 -19.96 -13.17 22.47
C ALA A 703 -21.03 -14.00 21.77
N LEU A 704 -20.62 -14.79 20.79
CA LEU A 704 -21.49 -15.64 19.96
C LEU A 704 -21.13 -17.11 20.06
N GLU A 705 -22.14 -17.96 20.07
CA GLU A 705 -22.00 -19.41 19.85
C GLU A 705 -21.70 -19.70 18.37
N ASP A 706 -20.79 -20.62 18.07
CA ASP A 706 -20.46 -21.07 16.71
C ASP A 706 -20.18 -19.94 15.67
N ALA A 707 -19.44 -18.90 16.08
CA ALA A 707 -19.13 -17.74 15.24
C ALA A 707 -18.42 -18.07 13.90
N TYR A 708 -17.71 -19.21 13.85
CA TYR A 708 -16.85 -19.67 12.76
C TYR A 708 -17.59 -20.28 11.56
N ILE A 709 -18.92 -20.45 11.63
CA ILE A 709 -19.68 -21.05 10.53
C ILE A 709 -19.72 -20.07 9.33
N PRO A 710 -19.20 -20.47 8.14
CA PRO A 710 -19.21 -19.62 6.95
C PRO A 710 -20.64 -19.28 6.54
N ARG A 711 -20.84 -18.02 6.11
CA ARG A 711 -22.17 -17.50 5.77
C ARG A 711 -22.11 -16.46 4.67
N MET A 712 -23.21 -16.32 3.94
CA MET A 712 -23.37 -15.33 2.88
C MET A 712 -24.63 -14.50 3.12
N TRP A 713 -24.51 -13.19 3.02
CA TRP A 713 -25.62 -12.25 3.01
C TRP A 713 -25.83 -11.73 1.59
N VAL A 714 -27.10 -11.55 1.21
CA VAL A 714 -27.50 -10.98 -0.08
C VAL A 714 -28.52 -9.88 0.16
N GLU A 715 -28.32 -8.75 -0.50
CA GLU A 715 -29.27 -7.64 -0.56
C GLU A 715 -29.65 -7.42 -2.02
N THR A 716 -30.95 -7.42 -2.31
CA THR A 716 -31.50 -6.98 -3.59
C THR A 716 -31.84 -5.50 -3.52
N HIS A 717 -31.39 -4.72 -4.49
CA HIS A 717 -31.70 -3.29 -4.54
C HIS A 717 -33.21 -3.08 -4.73
N PRO A 718 -33.85 -2.14 -4.01
CA PRO A 718 -35.30 -1.96 -4.09
C PRO A 718 -35.79 -1.51 -5.47
N ASP A 719 -35.03 -0.66 -6.15
CA ASP A 719 -35.44 0.01 -7.39
C ASP A 719 -34.61 -0.39 -8.63
N GLN A 720 -33.61 -1.25 -8.48
CA GLN A 720 -32.65 -1.60 -9.53
C GLN A 720 -32.49 -3.12 -9.60
N ASP A 721 -32.20 -3.66 -10.78
CA ASP A 721 -31.84 -5.07 -10.97
C ASP A 721 -30.36 -5.28 -10.59
N SER A 722 -30.08 -5.11 -9.29
CA SER A 722 -28.75 -5.20 -8.71
C SER A 722 -28.81 -5.97 -7.38
N GLU A 723 -27.81 -6.82 -7.17
CA GLU A 723 -27.65 -7.63 -5.97
C GLU A 723 -26.23 -7.48 -5.43
N ALA A 724 -26.15 -7.15 -4.15
CA ALA A 724 -24.92 -7.06 -3.39
C ALA A 724 -24.79 -8.29 -2.48
N CYS A 725 -23.62 -8.92 -2.49
CA CYS A 725 -23.31 -10.11 -1.70
C CYS A 725 -22.16 -9.82 -0.73
N MET A 726 -22.23 -10.37 0.49
CA MET A 726 -21.13 -10.42 1.45
C MET A 726 -20.93 -11.85 1.95
N LEU A 727 -19.77 -12.40 1.66
CA LEU A 727 -19.28 -13.67 2.17
C LEU A 727 -18.43 -13.40 3.42
N ILE A 728 -18.74 -14.13 4.49
CA ILE A 728 -17.98 -14.12 5.74
C ILE A 728 -17.35 -15.50 5.93
N PHE A 729 -16.03 -15.53 6.06
CA PHE A 729 -15.27 -16.74 6.35
C PHE A 729 -14.30 -16.49 7.50
N GLN A 730 -14.41 -17.28 8.55
CA GLN A 730 -13.53 -17.22 9.71
C GLN A 730 -13.01 -18.64 9.99
N PRO A 731 -11.78 -18.98 9.56
CA PRO A 731 -11.27 -20.33 9.72
C PRO A 731 -10.95 -20.61 11.18
N GLN A 732 -11.29 -21.82 11.60
CA GLN A 732 -10.80 -22.42 12.83
C GLN A 732 -9.87 -23.57 12.47
N PHE A 733 -8.58 -23.39 12.74
CA PHE A 733 -7.59 -24.45 12.58
C PHE A 733 -7.35 -25.13 13.94
N GLU A 734 -7.06 -26.43 13.93
CA GLU A 734 -6.53 -27.09 15.12
C GLU A 734 -5.20 -26.42 15.50
N ASN A 735 -5.04 -26.01 16.76
CA ASN A 735 -3.82 -25.35 17.22
C ASN A 735 -2.66 -26.35 17.19
N TRP A 736 -1.92 -26.38 16.09
CA TRP A 736 -0.61 -27.01 16.04
C TRP A 736 0.43 -25.94 16.31
N TYR A 737 1.09 -26.02 17.46
CA TYR A 737 2.32 -25.27 17.68
C TYR A 737 3.36 -25.82 16.70
N GLU A 738 3.52 -25.17 15.56
CA GLU A 738 4.59 -25.47 14.62
C GLU A 738 5.91 -25.00 15.25
N ASP A 739 6.85 -25.94 15.47
CA ASP A 739 8.23 -25.61 15.80
C ASP A 739 8.80 -24.75 14.67
N SER A 740 8.95 -23.45 14.95
CA SER A 740 9.30 -22.45 13.93
C SER A 740 10.33 -21.49 14.46
N ARG A 741 11.40 -21.31 13.68
CA ARG A 741 12.43 -20.31 13.97
C ARG A 741 11.97 -18.96 13.45
N ILE A 742 12.03 -17.94 14.30
CA ILE A 742 11.66 -16.57 13.94
C ILE A 742 12.94 -15.78 13.69
N THR A 743 13.02 -15.12 12.55
CA THR A 743 14.10 -14.17 12.24
C THR A 743 13.51 -12.78 12.05
N ILE A 744 13.90 -11.83 12.89
CA ILE A 744 13.56 -10.41 12.75
C ILE A 744 14.64 -9.76 11.87
N CYS A 745 14.23 -9.26 10.71
CA CYS A 745 15.05 -8.48 9.81
C CYS A 745 14.75 -6.99 10.03
N LEU A 746 15.67 -6.28 10.70
CA LEU A 746 15.53 -4.85 10.98
C LEU A 746 16.31 -4.04 9.94
N ASP A 747 15.60 -3.17 9.24
CA ASP A 747 16.18 -2.23 8.30
C ASP A 747 16.88 -1.07 9.03
N CYS A 748 18.17 -0.88 8.75
CA CYS A 748 19.00 0.20 9.29
C CYS A 748 19.53 1.13 8.16
N SER A 749 18.88 1.13 7.00
CA SER A 749 19.24 1.94 5.84
C SER A 749 18.93 3.44 6.02
N ASN A 750 19.28 4.25 5.02
CA ASN A 750 19.13 5.72 5.08
C ASN A 750 17.71 6.22 5.08
N SER A 751 16.85 5.56 4.32
CA SER A 751 15.45 5.92 4.25
C SER A 751 14.79 5.80 5.64
N MET A 752 15.36 4.95 6.50
CA MET A 752 14.94 4.79 7.88
C MET A 752 15.37 5.91 8.83
N GLU A 753 16.23 6.87 8.44
CA GLU A 753 16.80 7.89 9.36
C GLU A 753 15.72 8.58 10.21
N SER A 754 14.63 8.98 9.56
CA SER A 754 13.51 9.68 10.22
C SER A 754 12.61 8.78 11.07
N CYS A 755 12.59 7.47 10.82
CA CYS A 755 11.66 6.53 11.43
C CYS A 755 12.33 5.37 12.19
N PHE A 756 13.66 5.37 12.30
CA PHE A 756 14.43 4.26 12.89
C PHE A 756 14.11 4.08 14.38
N GLU A 757 13.85 5.17 15.09
CA GLU A 757 13.43 5.12 16.50
C GLU A 757 12.07 4.40 16.64
N SER A 758 11.15 4.66 15.71
CA SER A 758 9.88 3.94 15.63
C SER A 758 10.08 2.48 15.26
N ALA A 759 10.99 2.18 14.32
CA ALA A 759 11.35 0.82 13.97
C ALA A 759 11.90 0.02 15.16
N LYS A 760 12.76 0.64 15.99
CA LYS A 760 13.25 0.04 17.25
C LYS A 760 12.11 -0.26 18.22
N ARG A 761 11.19 0.68 18.41
CA ARG A 761 10.02 0.47 19.30
C ARG A 761 9.14 -0.67 18.81
N VAL A 762 8.89 -0.76 17.52
CA VAL A 762 8.15 -1.89 16.91
C VAL A 762 8.91 -3.21 17.10
N ALA A 763 10.23 -3.22 16.92
CA ALA A 763 11.05 -4.40 17.16
C ALA A 763 11.04 -4.84 18.63
N LEU A 764 11.12 -3.89 19.57
CA LEU A 764 11.02 -4.17 21.01
C LEU A 764 9.64 -4.71 21.38
N LEU A 765 8.57 -4.15 20.82
CA LEU A 765 7.21 -4.64 21.01
C LEU A 765 7.02 -6.06 20.46
N ALA A 766 7.66 -6.39 19.33
CA ALA A 766 7.69 -7.75 18.82
C ALA A 766 8.42 -8.70 19.79
N LEU A 767 9.58 -8.30 20.31
CA LEU A 767 10.34 -9.11 21.27
C LEU A 767 9.58 -9.34 22.59
N ASP A 768 8.88 -8.31 23.08
CA ASP A 768 8.04 -8.37 24.28
C ASP A 768 6.76 -9.21 24.07
N THR A 769 6.42 -9.59 22.85
CA THR A 769 5.24 -10.46 22.59
C THR A 769 5.62 -11.88 22.19
N LEU A 770 6.86 -12.10 21.71
CA LEU A 770 7.37 -13.36 21.18
C LEU A 770 8.17 -14.18 22.23
N TYR A 771 7.56 -14.59 23.34
CA TYR A 771 8.30 -15.25 24.43
C TYR A 771 8.65 -16.74 24.24
N SER A 772 8.12 -17.43 23.23
CA SER A 772 8.14 -18.91 23.19
C SER A 772 8.94 -19.55 22.05
N SER A 773 9.59 -18.78 21.16
CA SER A 773 10.31 -19.31 19.99
C SER A 773 11.78 -18.87 19.96
N PRO A 774 12.71 -19.67 19.40
CA PRO A 774 14.08 -19.22 19.18
C PRO A 774 14.09 -18.06 18.16
N ILE A 775 14.50 -16.88 18.63
CA ILE A 775 14.55 -15.65 17.83
C ILE A 775 15.98 -15.39 17.37
N ASN A 776 16.11 -15.03 16.11
CA ASN A 776 17.32 -14.46 15.53
C ASN A 776 17.03 -13.03 15.09
N ILE A 777 17.97 -12.11 15.26
CA ILE A 777 17.83 -10.73 14.80
C ILE A 777 18.94 -10.47 13.79
N ILE A 778 18.57 -10.01 12.61
CA ILE A 778 19.48 -9.62 11.54
C ILE A 778 19.20 -8.16 11.21
N THR A 779 20.21 -7.32 11.37
CA THR A 779 20.17 -5.95 10.85
C THR A 779 20.76 -5.93 9.44
N PHE A 780 20.23 -5.07 8.57
CA PHE A 780 20.81 -4.86 7.25
C PHE A 780 20.89 -3.36 6.91
N GLY A 781 21.95 -3.01 6.18
CA GLY A 781 22.43 -1.64 5.96
C GLY A 781 23.92 -1.67 5.60
N SER A 782 24.52 -0.57 5.11
CA SER A 782 25.93 -0.58 4.67
C SER A 782 26.97 -0.78 5.77
N THR A 783 26.58 -0.73 7.05
CA THR A 783 27.50 -0.96 8.18
C THR A 783 26.80 -1.78 9.28
N LEU A 784 27.49 -2.76 9.87
CA LEU A 784 27.01 -3.65 10.94
C LEU A 784 26.76 -2.97 12.31
N MET A 785 26.67 -1.63 12.37
CA MET A 785 26.49 -0.89 13.62
C MET A 785 25.01 -0.57 13.88
N ALA A 786 24.59 -0.63 15.15
CA ALA A 786 23.20 -0.39 15.61
C ALA A 786 22.77 1.11 15.61
N LYS A 787 23.29 1.90 14.67
CA LYS A 787 22.85 3.27 14.33
C LYS A 787 22.47 3.30 12.84
N PRO A 788 21.49 4.12 12.41
CA PRO A 788 21.16 4.26 11.00
C PRO A 788 22.35 4.95 10.32
N ASN A 789 23.20 4.16 9.68
CA ASN A 789 24.50 4.60 9.20
C ASN A 789 24.46 4.71 7.68
N MET A 790 23.97 5.84 7.16
CA MET A 790 24.30 6.40 5.83
C MET A 790 24.50 5.32 4.72
N GLY A 791 23.66 4.27 4.63
CA GLY A 791 23.81 3.05 3.85
C GLY A 791 22.58 2.50 3.09
N SER A 792 22.81 1.49 2.25
CA SER A 792 21.88 0.85 1.29
C SER A 792 20.89 -0.15 1.91
N THR A 793 19.75 -0.34 1.24
CA THR A 793 18.60 -1.18 1.66
C THR A 793 18.62 -2.59 1.04
N GLU A 794 19.72 -3.33 1.21
CA GLU A 794 19.97 -4.62 0.54
C GLU A 794 19.32 -5.82 1.25
N PHE A 795 17.99 -5.85 1.37
CA PHE A 795 17.26 -6.95 2.03
C PHE A 795 17.45 -8.32 1.35
N TRP A 796 17.75 -8.35 0.04
CA TRP A 796 17.95 -9.59 -0.71
C TRP A 796 19.08 -10.46 -0.12
N LYS A 797 20.12 -9.86 0.47
CA LYS A 797 21.27 -10.56 1.07
C LYS A 797 20.88 -11.41 2.28
N PRO A 798 20.36 -10.81 3.38
CA PRO A 798 19.93 -11.60 4.53
C PRO A 798 18.81 -12.56 4.14
N LEU A 799 17.89 -12.17 3.26
CA LEU A 799 16.84 -13.06 2.77
C LEU A 799 17.41 -14.30 2.07
N GLN A 800 18.38 -14.15 1.18
CA GLN A 800 19.02 -15.27 0.48
C GLN A 800 19.72 -16.21 1.47
N SER A 801 20.52 -15.67 2.39
CA SER A 801 21.17 -16.48 3.43
C SER A 801 20.16 -17.23 4.30
N ILE A 802 19.07 -16.59 4.70
CA ILE A 802 17.99 -17.23 5.49
C ILE A 802 17.36 -18.38 4.69
N CYS A 803 17.07 -18.18 3.41
CA CYS A 803 16.44 -19.21 2.57
C CYS A 803 17.39 -20.41 2.34
N LEU A 804 18.68 -20.15 2.13
CA LEU A 804 19.68 -21.19 1.92
C LEU A 804 19.96 -21.97 3.23
N LEU A 805 19.99 -21.30 4.38
CA LEU A 805 20.25 -21.90 5.70
C LEU A 805 18.95 -22.23 6.47
N ARG A 806 17.89 -22.60 5.75
CA ARG A 806 16.60 -22.98 6.34
C ARG A 806 16.72 -24.16 7.31
N PRO A 807 15.87 -24.24 8.35
CA PRO A 807 15.89 -25.35 9.29
C PRO A 807 15.49 -26.68 8.61
N SER A 808 15.97 -27.79 9.18
CA SER A 808 15.67 -29.14 8.70
C SER A 808 14.19 -29.55 8.84
N SER A 809 13.44 -28.90 9.72
CA SER A 809 12.00 -29.08 9.91
C SER A 809 11.30 -27.76 10.22
N GLY A 810 10.02 -27.64 9.84
CA GLY A 810 9.20 -26.45 10.09
C GLY A 810 9.38 -25.32 9.08
N TYR A 811 8.68 -24.20 9.31
CA TYR A 811 8.80 -22.99 8.50
C TYR A 811 9.82 -22.02 9.10
N GLN A 812 10.54 -21.33 8.22
CA GLN A 812 11.31 -20.16 8.59
C GLN A 812 10.39 -18.94 8.57
N LYS A 813 10.03 -18.42 9.74
CA LYS A 813 9.21 -17.20 9.86
C LYS A 813 10.14 -16.00 9.85
N ILE A 814 9.84 -15.00 9.02
CA ILE A 814 10.63 -13.78 8.87
C ILE A 814 9.73 -12.60 9.19
N ILE A 815 10.19 -11.70 10.06
CA ILE A 815 9.54 -10.42 10.35
C ILE A 815 10.44 -9.32 9.78
N LEU A 816 10.03 -8.70 8.67
CA LEU A 816 10.73 -7.57 8.08
C LEU A 816 10.18 -6.26 8.64
N ILE A 817 11.02 -5.47 9.31
CA ILE A 817 10.69 -4.12 9.78
C ILE A 817 11.43 -3.13 8.88
N SER A 818 10.69 -2.41 8.04
CA SER A 818 11.25 -1.52 6.99
C SER A 818 10.24 -0.46 6.57
N ASP A 819 10.71 0.59 5.93
CA ASP A 819 9.88 1.56 5.21
C ASP A 819 9.55 1.12 3.77
N GLY A 820 10.09 -0.01 3.31
CA GLY A 820 9.73 -0.62 2.02
C GLY A 820 10.53 -0.12 0.82
N HIS A 821 11.52 0.75 1.00
CA HIS A 821 12.41 1.23 -0.09
C HIS A 821 13.56 0.25 -0.35
N LEU A 822 13.23 -0.96 -0.78
CA LEU A 822 14.22 -2.03 -0.97
C LEU A 822 15.06 -1.82 -2.25
N GLN A 823 16.24 -2.44 -2.26
CA GLN A 823 17.06 -2.54 -3.46
C GLN A 823 16.93 -3.94 -4.10
N ASN A 824 16.87 -3.96 -5.43
CA ASN A 824 16.77 -5.16 -6.27
C ASN A 824 15.46 -5.94 -6.04
N ASP A 825 14.34 -5.25 -6.06
CA ASP A 825 13.00 -5.80 -5.79
C ASP A 825 12.72 -7.08 -6.58
N ASN A 826 13.06 -7.10 -7.87
CA ASN A 826 12.90 -8.29 -8.72
C ASN A 826 13.61 -9.53 -8.14
N LEU A 827 14.83 -9.36 -7.61
CA LEU A 827 15.58 -10.45 -6.99
C LEU A 827 14.94 -10.87 -5.67
N VAL A 828 14.48 -9.91 -4.85
CA VAL A 828 13.75 -10.20 -3.60
C VAL A 828 12.49 -11.03 -3.90
N PHE A 829 11.67 -10.60 -4.84
CA PHE A 829 10.47 -11.34 -5.27
C PHE A 829 10.81 -12.72 -5.82
N GLN A 830 11.85 -12.86 -6.64
CA GLN A 830 12.30 -14.15 -7.14
C GLN A 830 12.72 -15.10 -6.01
N ILE A 831 13.49 -14.62 -5.03
CA ILE A 831 13.91 -15.41 -3.86
C ILE A 831 12.68 -15.85 -3.06
N ILE A 832 11.73 -14.96 -2.81
CA ILE A 832 10.49 -15.29 -2.07
C ILE A 832 9.68 -16.35 -2.83
N LYS A 833 9.37 -16.11 -4.11
CA LYS A 833 8.57 -17.03 -4.94
C LYS A 833 9.22 -18.41 -5.08
N LYS A 834 10.56 -18.50 -5.10
CA LYS A 834 11.31 -19.78 -5.10
C LYS A 834 11.17 -20.54 -3.77
N ASN A 835 10.89 -19.84 -2.67
CA ASN A 835 10.92 -20.38 -1.31
C ASN A 835 9.58 -20.35 -0.55
N THR A 836 8.45 -19.98 -1.19
CA THR A 836 7.13 -19.80 -0.54
C THR A 836 6.65 -21.01 0.28
N ASN A 837 7.05 -22.23 -0.07
CA ASN A 837 6.69 -23.45 0.68
C ASN A 837 7.47 -23.65 1.99
N HIS A 838 8.48 -22.82 2.25
CA HIS A 838 9.42 -22.99 3.37
C HIS A 838 9.59 -21.73 4.23
N ILE A 839 9.18 -20.57 3.71
CA ILE A 839 9.23 -19.30 4.44
C ILE A 839 7.83 -18.72 4.63
N LYS A 840 7.64 -18.00 5.74
CA LYS A 840 6.50 -17.09 5.93
C LYS A 840 7.06 -15.69 6.20
N LEU A 841 6.80 -14.71 5.33
CA LEU A 841 7.34 -13.35 5.43
C LEU A 841 6.26 -12.37 5.90
N PHE A 842 6.36 -11.93 7.14
CA PHE A 842 5.53 -10.89 7.72
C PHE A 842 6.24 -9.55 7.57
N THR A 843 5.52 -8.51 7.14
CA THR A 843 6.10 -7.18 6.92
C THR A 843 5.46 -6.15 7.85
N LEU A 844 6.31 -5.37 8.52
CA LEU A 844 5.92 -4.29 9.43
C LEU A 844 6.42 -2.98 8.84
N GLY A 845 5.50 -2.19 8.28
CA GLY A 845 5.81 -0.91 7.67
C GLY A 845 5.93 0.20 8.70
N VAL A 846 6.99 1.01 8.61
CA VAL A 846 7.23 2.17 9.48
C VAL A 846 7.60 3.42 8.68
N GLY A 847 7.25 4.60 9.19
CA GLY A 847 7.58 5.89 8.59
C GLY A 847 6.53 6.41 7.60
N ALA A 848 6.40 7.74 7.53
CA ALA A 848 5.32 8.42 6.80
C ALA A 848 5.37 8.20 5.27
N ASN A 849 6.57 8.01 4.72
CA ASN A 849 6.80 7.84 3.29
C ASN A 849 6.90 6.35 2.88
N ALA A 850 6.53 5.42 3.75
CA ALA A 850 6.75 4.00 3.49
C ALA A 850 6.08 3.51 2.20
N ASN A 851 6.80 2.71 1.41
CA ASN A 851 6.24 2.01 0.24
C ASN A 851 5.38 0.82 0.70
N LYS A 852 4.13 1.13 1.07
CA LYS A 852 3.15 0.13 1.55
C LYS A 852 2.80 -0.91 0.49
N HIS A 853 2.78 -0.53 -0.80
CA HIS A 853 2.50 -1.46 -1.90
C HIS A 853 3.56 -2.56 -1.96
N MET A 854 4.85 -2.19 -1.91
CA MET A 854 5.96 -3.13 -1.86
C MET A 854 5.84 -4.09 -0.68
N LEU A 855 5.68 -3.57 0.55
CA LEU A 855 5.60 -4.40 1.75
C LEU A 855 4.39 -5.35 1.75
N ARG A 856 3.24 -4.91 1.22
CA ARG A 856 2.05 -5.76 1.04
C ARG A 856 2.30 -6.86 0.01
N CYS A 857 2.92 -6.55 -1.13
CA CYS A 857 3.25 -7.55 -2.15
C CYS A 857 4.24 -8.60 -1.61
N LEU A 858 5.26 -8.17 -0.85
CA LEU A 858 6.22 -9.08 -0.21
C LEU A 858 5.55 -10.00 0.81
N ALA A 859 4.67 -9.46 1.66
CA ALA A 859 3.92 -10.28 2.61
C ALA A 859 3.00 -11.28 1.89
N LYS A 860 2.32 -10.86 0.82
CA LYS A 860 1.46 -11.73 0.02
C LYS A 860 2.24 -12.89 -0.58
N ASP A 861 3.30 -12.60 -1.33
CA ASP A 861 4.11 -13.63 -2.02
C ASP A 861 4.86 -14.54 -1.04
N GLY A 862 5.18 -14.00 0.13
CA GLY A 862 5.78 -14.74 1.23
C GLY A 862 4.79 -15.41 2.17
N ALA A 863 3.50 -15.54 1.80
CA ALA A 863 2.50 -16.23 2.62
C ALA A 863 2.41 -15.70 4.07
N GLY A 864 2.59 -14.39 4.21
CA GLY A 864 2.57 -13.61 5.45
C GLY A 864 1.41 -12.62 5.52
N ALA A 865 1.51 -11.70 6.48
CA ALA A 865 0.62 -10.55 6.64
C ALA A 865 1.40 -9.23 6.75
N PHE A 866 0.79 -8.14 6.30
CA PHE A 866 1.33 -6.79 6.39
C PHE A 866 0.60 -5.99 7.47
N GLU A 867 1.36 -5.29 8.31
CA GLU A 867 0.83 -4.30 9.26
C GLU A 867 1.62 -3.00 9.13
N TYR A 868 0.93 -1.86 9.25
CA TYR A 868 1.54 -0.53 9.17
C TYR A 868 1.49 0.16 10.53
N PHE A 869 2.68 0.46 11.07
CA PHE A 869 2.89 1.14 12.34
C PHE A 869 3.15 2.61 12.07
N ALA A 870 2.06 3.35 11.87
CA ALA A 870 2.15 4.78 11.70
C ALA A 870 2.60 5.41 13.03
N ASP A 871 3.64 6.27 13.06
CA ASP A 871 4.02 7.11 14.24
C ASP A 871 2.84 7.84 14.90
N LYS A 872 1.90 8.00 14.01
CA LYS A 872 0.66 8.64 13.95
C LYS A 872 -0.42 7.89 14.79
N SER A 873 -0.42 6.57 14.79
CA SER A 873 -1.39 5.72 15.50
C SER A 873 -0.75 4.89 16.62
N LYS A 874 0.15 5.48 17.43
CA LYS A 874 0.92 4.74 18.45
C LYS A 874 0.08 3.96 19.47
N SER A 875 -1.13 4.42 19.77
CA SER A 875 -2.06 3.73 20.68
C SER A 875 -2.52 2.37 20.14
N SER A 876 -2.58 2.19 18.81
CA SER A 876 -2.99 0.92 18.20
C SER A 876 -1.85 -0.08 18.03
N TRP A 877 -0.59 0.34 18.19
CA TRP A 877 0.58 -0.50 17.91
C TRP A 877 0.59 -1.80 18.70
N LYS A 878 0.22 -1.75 19.99
CA LYS A 878 0.18 -2.94 20.84
C LYS A 878 -0.80 -3.98 20.30
N SER A 879 -2.03 -3.58 20.01
CA SER A 879 -3.06 -4.46 19.47
C SER A 879 -2.70 -4.98 18.06
N GLN A 880 -2.10 -4.13 17.21
CA GLN A 880 -1.59 -4.54 15.90
C GLN A 880 -0.50 -5.63 16.02
N MET A 881 0.44 -5.46 16.96
CA MET A 881 1.49 -6.45 17.20
C MET A 881 0.94 -7.75 17.78
N GLU A 882 0.01 -7.68 18.73
CA GLU A 882 -0.67 -8.86 19.30
C GLU A 882 -1.36 -9.68 18.20
N LYS A 883 -2.11 -9.01 17.31
CA LYS A 883 -2.73 -9.65 16.15
C LYS A 883 -1.70 -10.31 15.22
N GLN A 884 -0.59 -9.63 14.95
CA GLN A 884 0.47 -10.18 14.12
C GLN A 884 1.15 -11.39 14.78
N ASN A 885 1.30 -11.38 16.10
CA ASN A 885 1.83 -12.50 16.88
C ASN A 885 0.90 -13.73 16.84
N GLU A 886 -0.42 -13.52 16.93
CA GLU A 886 -1.40 -14.60 16.75
C GLU A 886 -1.27 -15.25 15.35
N ARG A 887 -1.06 -14.45 14.30
CA ARG A 887 -0.79 -14.96 12.94
C ARG A 887 0.53 -15.71 12.84
N LEU A 888 1.59 -15.18 13.47
CA LEU A 888 2.89 -15.84 13.53
C LEU A 888 2.79 -17.21 14.22
N GLY A 889 1.98 -17.34 15.27
CA GLY A 889 1.80 -18.58 16.03
C GLY A 889 0.83 -19.59 15.42
N SER A 890 0.07 -19.24 14.37
CA SER A 890 -1.05 -20.04 13.87
C SER A 890 -0.83 -20.67 12.50
N ALA A 891 -1.63 -21.71 12.22
CA ALA A 891 -1.79 -22.26 10.88
C ALA A 891 -2.43 -21.24 9.93
N ALA A 892 -2.14 -21.36 8.64
CA ALA A 892 -2.62 -20.43 7.63
C ALA A 892 -3.04 -21.13 6.32
N CYS A 893 -4.06 -20.59 5.66
CA CYS A 893 -4.40 -20.88 4.26
C CYS A 893 -3.86 -19.78 3.34
N THR A 894 -2.96 -20.12 2.43
CA THR A 894 -2.19 -19.14 1.65
C THR A 894 -2.67 -18.96 0.21
N ALA A 895 -3.54 -19.86 -0.28
CA ALA A 895 -4.06 -19.86 -1.65
C ALA A 895 -5.59 -19.83 -1.68
N VAL A 896 -6.18 -18.82 -1.03
CA VAL A 896 -7.64 -18.68 -0.94
C VAL A 896 -8.18 -18.02 -2.20
N SER A 897 -9.24 -18.60 -2.78
CA SER A 897 -9.94 -18.03 -3.93
C SER A 897 -11.44 -18.28 -3.81
N VAL A 898 -12.24 -17.33 -4.30
CA VAL A 898 -13.69 -17.46 -4.37
C VAL A 898 -14.09 -17.71 -5.82
N LYS A 899 -14.90 -18.75 -6.05
CA LYS A 899 -15.44 -19.09 -7.37
C LYS A 899 -16.93 -18.81 -7.41
N TRP A 900 -17.30 -17.69 -8.01
CA TRP A 900 -18.69 -17.34 -8.29
C TRP A 900 -19.25 -18.21 -9.43
N ARG A 901 -20.35 -18.93 -9.20
CA ARG A 901 -21.05 -19.70 -10.23
C ARG A 901 -22.36 -19.00 -10.57
N LEU A 902 -22.49 -18.55 -11.81
CA LEU A 902 -23.68 -17.87 -12.32
C LEU A 902 -24.44 -18.81 -13.25
N PHE A 903 -25.77 -18.81 -13.14
CA PHE A 903 -26.65 -19.64 -13.97
C PHE A 903 -27.43 -18.77 -14.95
N GLY A 904 -27.28 -18.98 -16.25
CA GLY A 904 -27.94 -18.20 -17.31
C GLY A 904 -27.26 -18.36 -18.68
N SER A 905 -27.91 -17.94 -19.76
CA SER A 905 -27.40 -18.08 -21.14
C SER A 905 -26.25 -17.11 -21.49
N ASN A 906 -26.11 -15.99 -20.76
CA ASN A 906 -24.96 -15.07 -20.85
C ASN A 906 -24.89 -14.16 -19.59
N PRO A 907 -24.52 -14.69 -18.41
CA PRO A 907 -24.54 -13.90 -17.17
C PRO A 907 -23.43 -12.83 -17.17
N ALA A 908 -23.74 -11.63 -16.67
CA ALA A 908 -22.76 -10.58 -16.47
C ALA A 908 -21.64 -11.04 -15.51
N LYS A 909 -20.39 -10.67 -15.80
CA LYS A 909 -19.24 -11.08 -14.97
C LYS A 909 -19.41 -10.53 -13.55
N PRO A 910 -19.29 -11.36 -12.49
CA PRO A 910 -19.42 -10.89 -11.12
C PRO A 910 -18.21 -10.03 -10.79
N MET A 911 -18.45 -8.90 -10.11
CA MET A 911 -17.39 -8.07 -9.58
C MET A 911 -17.13 -8.50 -8.14
N GLN A 912 -15.85 -8.56 -7.73
CA GLN A 912 -15.46 -8.95 -6.38
C GLN A 912 -14.48 -7.95 -5.77
N ALA A 913 -14.63 -7.68 -4.47
CA ALA A 913 -13.64 -7.02 -3.63
C ALA A 913 -13.40 -7.83 -2.34
N PRO A 914 -12.15 -8.02 -1.89
CA PRO A 914 -10.92 -7.60 -2.56
C PRO A 914 -10.64 -8.42 -3.84
N ALA A 915 -9.96 -7.81 -4.81
CA ALA A 915 -9.55 -8.46 -6.05
C ALA A 915 -8.52 -9.57 -5.80
N ASN A 916 -7.65 -9.36 -4.81
CA ASN A 916 -6.68 -10.35 -4.32
C ASN A 916 -6.99 -10.70 -2.87
N ILE A 917 -7.27 -11.98 -2.60
CA ILE A 917 -7.53 -12.47 -1.24
C ILE A 917 -6.19 -12.76 -0.55
N PRO A 918 -5.92 -12.18 0.65
CA PRO A 918 -4.69 -12.43 1.40
C PRO A 918 -4.68 -13.84 2.01
N SER A 919 -3.52 -14.23 2.57
CA SER A 919 -3.43 -15.43 3.40
C SER A 919 -4.33 -15.29 4.63
N LEU A 920 -5.02 -16.37 4.99
CA LEU A 920 -5.92 -16.40 6.14
C LEU A 920 -5.31 -17.19 7.28
N TYR A 921 -5.21 -16.57 8.45
CA TYR A 921 -4.73 -17.20 9.68
C TYR A 921 -5.88 -17.60 10.58
N ASN A 922 -5.59 -18.40 11.61
CA ASN A 922 -6.59 -18.80 12.59
C ASN A 922 -7.28 -17.56 13.19
N ASN A 923 -8.61 -17.59 13.28
CA ASN A 923 -9.45 -16.49 13.78
C ASN A 923 -9.47 -15.18 12.97
N ASP A 924 -8.70 -15.04 11.88
CA ASP A 924 -8.87 -13.89 10.98
C ASP A 924 -10.28 -13.96 10.33
N CYS A 925 -10.99 -12.84 10.28
CA CYS A 925 -12.26 -12.76 9.57
C CYS A 925 -12.04 -12.21 8.15
N LEU A 926 -12.34 -13.03 7.14
CA LEU A 926 -12.34 -12.63 5.74
C LEU A 926 -13.73 -12.18 5.31
N PHE A 927 -13.81 -10.94 4.82
CA PHE A 927 -14.96 -10.43 4.10
C PHE A 927 -14.68 -10.42 2.60
N VAL A 928 -15.54 -11.07 1.81
CA VAL A 928 -15.53 -10.97 0.35
C VAL A 928 -16.86 -10.43 -0.12
N TYR A 929 -16.83 -9.28 -0.78
CA TYR A 929 -18.00 -8.63 -1.34
C TYR A 929 -18.08 -8.84 -2.83
N GLY A 930 -19.30 -8.78 -3.37
CA GLY A 930 -19.47 -8.72 -4.81
C GLY A 930 -20.80 -8.15 -5.26
N PHE A 931 -20.78 -7.49 -6.42
CA PHE A 931 -21.97 -7.23 -7.20
C PHE A 931 -22.20 -8.42 -8.13
N VAL A 932 -23.21 -9.22 -7.83
CA VAL A 932 -23.43 -10.55 -8.43
C VAL A 932 -24.89 -10.65 -8.87
N PRO A 933 -25.21 -10.30 -10.13
CA PRO A 933 -26.59 -10.35 -10.61
C PRO A 933 -27.16 -11.77 -10.60
N HIS A 934 -28.40 -11.92 -10.15
CA HIS A 934 -29.15 -13.18 -10.12
C HIS A 934 -28.46 -14.27 -9.27
N CYS A 935 -28.06 -13.92 -8.06
CA CYS A 935 -27.54 -14.83 -7.06
C CYS A 935 -28.67 -15.77 -6.55
N THR A 936 -28.75 -16.98 -7.10
CA THR A 936 -29.92 -17.87 -6.94
C THR A 936 -29.91 -18.79 -5.71
N GLN A 937 -28.83 -18.87 -4.91
CA GLN A 937 -28.76 -19.85 -3.82
C GLN A 937 -28.04 -19.31 -2.57
N VAL A 938 -28.77 -19.30 -1.44
CA VAL A 938 -28.21 -19.16 -0.08
C VAL A 938 -28.91 -20.17 0.82
N SER A 939 -28.13 -21.05 1.44
CA SER A 939 -28.63 -21.93 2.49
C SER A 939 -28.68 -21.13 3.80
N PHE A 940 -29.89 -20.82 4.27
CA PHE A 940 -30.27 -20.22 5.56
C PHE A 940 -30.23 -18.67 5.72
N PHE A 941 -31.36 -18.17 6.26
CA PHE A 941 -31.72 -16.81 6.73
C PHE A 941 -31.80 -15.66 5.70
N TYR A 942 -33.01 -15.48 5.15
CA TYR A 942 -33.43 -14.23 4.50
C TYR A 942 -33.67 -13.15 5.55
N ALA A 943 -32.78 -12.17 5.63
CA ALA A 943 -33.13 -10.91 6.28
C ALA A 943 -32.46 -9.76 5.52
N ILE A 944 -33.26 -8.85 4.97
CA ILE A 944 -32.82 -7.71 4.16
C ILE A 944 -31.94 -6.78 5.01
N LEU A 945 -30.66 -6.65 4.67
CA LEU A 945 -29.76 -5.62 5.19
C LEU A 945 -29.72 -4.49 4.16
N LYS A 946 -30.42 -3.36 4.37
CA LYS A 946 -30.41 -2.20 3.47
C LYS A 946 -29.09 -1.40 3.46
N ILE A 947 -27.96 -2.07 3.71
CA ILE A 947 -26.64 -1.46 3.89
C ILE A 947 -25.54 -2.20 3.11
N LEU A 948 -25.85 -3.36 2.53
CA LEU A 948 -24.85 -4.23 1.93
C LEU A 948 -24.36 -3.70 0.58
N HIS A 949 -25.20 -3.01 -0.20
CA HIS A 949 -24.73 -2.28 -1.39
C HIS A 949 -23.69 -1.22 -1.00
N LYS A 950 -23.89 -0.51 0.12
CA LYS A 950 -22.96 0.51 0.60
C LYS A 950 -21.65 -0.09 1.10
N LEU A 951 -21.71 -1.20 1.84
CA LEU A 951 -20.50 -1.94 2.27
C LEU A 951 -19.75 -2.54 1.07
N THR A 952 -20.48 -3.11 0.11
CA THR A 952 -19.90 -3.63 -1.14
C THR A 952 -19.19 -2.51 -1.90
N ALA A 953 -19.84 -1.36 -2.07
CA ALA A 953 -19.24 -0.19 -2.69
C ALA A 953 -17.99 0.29 -1.93
N ARG A 954 -18.04 0.38 -0.60
CA ARG A 954 -16.87 0.73 0.23
C ARG A 954 -15.74 -0.29 0.08
N ALA A 955 -16.03 -1.57 -0.04
CA ALA A 955 -15.02 -2.61 -0.26
C ALA A 955 -14.26 -2.40 -1.59
N PHE A 956 -14.95 -2.03 -2.68
CA PHE A 956 -14.29 -1.67 -3.94
C PHE A 956 -13.47 -0.38 -3.83
N ILE A 957 -13.97 0.63 -3.11
CA ILE A 957 -13.24 1.87 -2.87
C ILE A 957 -11.98 1.59 -2.04
N ARG A 958 -12.05 0.74 -1.01
CA ARG A 958 -10.90 0.32 -0.20
C ARG A 958 -9.88 -0.47 -1.03
N ASP A 959 -10.34 -1.34 -1.92
CA ASP A 959 -9.45 -2.11 -2.81
C ASP A 959 -8.75 -1.19 -3.82
N TYR A 960 -9.40 -0.11 -4.26
CA TYR A 960 -8.76 0.97 -5.00
C TYR A 960 -7.73 1.74 -4.15
N GLU A 961 -8.07 2.11 -2.91
CA GLU A 961 -7.22 2.92 -2.03
C GLU A 961 -5.94 2.16 -1.66
N ASP A 962 -6.10 0.94 -1.16
CA ASP A 962 -5.06 0.17 -0.46
C ASP A 962 -4.77 -1.21 -1.06
N GLY A 963 -5.56 -1.68 -2.03
CA GLY A 963 -5.43 -3.01 -2.61
C GLY A 963 -4.24 -3.19 -3.56
N ILE A 964 -4.00 -4.45 -3.91
CA ILE A 964 -3.03 -4.87 -4.93
C ILE A 964 -3.80 -5.18 -6.21
N LEU A 965 -3.91 -4.20 -7.10
CA LEU A 965 -4.51 -4.35 -8.43
C LEU A 965 -3.50 -4.94 -9.42
N HIS A 966 -2.21 -4.68 -9.22
CA HIS A 966 -1.12 -5.27 -9.99
C HIS A 966 0.14 -5.51 -9.13
N GLU A 967 0.96 -6.51 -9.50
CA GLU A 967 2.21 -6.86 -8.78
C GLU A 967 3.27 -5.74 -8.85
N LYS A 968 3.34 -5.03 -9.98
CA LYS A 968 4.25 -3.88 -10.16
C LYS A 968 3.59 -2.57 -9.75
N GLU A 969 4.29 -1.77 -8.95
CA GLU A 969 3.78 -0.50 -8.40
C GLU A 969 3.27 0.48 -9.48
N HIS A 970 4.05 0.72 -10.53
CA HIS A 970 3.65 1.65 -11.60
C HIS A 970 2.42 1.17 -12.38
N GLU A 971 2.30 -0.14 -12.63
CA GLU A 971 1.11 -0.73 -13.27
C GLU A 971 -0.10 -0.69 -12.33
N ASN A 972 0.11 -0.88 -11.03
CA ASN A 972 -0.93 -0.76 -10.00
C ASN A 972 -1.53 0.65 -9.98
N GLU A 973 -0.68 1.68 -10.01
CA GLU A 973 -1.15 3.08 -10.09
C GLU A 973 -1.85 3.38 -11.43
N MET A 974 -1.44 2.77 -12.55
CA MET A 974 -2.18 2.89 -13.81
C MET A 974 -3.58 2.27 -13.72
N GLU A 975 -3.73 1.10 -13.12
CA GLU A 975 -5.05 0.47 -12.92
C GLU A 975 -5.93 1.31 -12.00
N LYS A 976 -5.37 1.88 -10.91
CA LYS A 976 -6.09 2.86 -10.10
C LYS A 976 -6.58 4.02 -10.96
N GLN A 977 -5.73 4.66 -11.78
CA GLN A 977 -6.20 5.77 -12.61
C GLN A 977 -7.33 5.38 -13.58
N LYS A 978 -7.31 4.17 -14.15
CA LYS A 978 -8.43 3.65 -14.96
C LYS A 978 -9.71 3.50 -14.14
N MET A 979 -9.61 3.02 -12.90
CA MET A 979 -10.73 2.82 -11.98
C MET A 979 -11.27 4.12 -11.36
N LYS A 980 -10.52 5.23 -11.38
CA LYS A 980 -10.90 6.50 -10.73
C LYS A 980 -12.31 6.98 -11.10
N SER A 981 -12.64 6.94 -12.40
CA SER A 981 -13.98 7.33 -12.89
C SER A 981 -15.08 6.40 -12.38
N PHE A 982 -14.81 5.09 -12.32
CA PHE A 982 -15.70 4.09 -11.73
C PHE A 982 -15.91 4.32 -10.24
N ILE A 983 -14.84 4.64 -9.48
CA ILE A 983 -14.92 4.96 -8.05
C ILE A 983 -15.76 6.21 -7.78
N ILE A 984 -15.58 7.28 -8.56
CA ILE A 984 -16.40 8.49 -8.45
C ILE A 984 -17.87 8.18 -8.75
N LYS A 985 -18.15 7.37 -9.78
CA LYS A 985 -19.51 6.93 -10.11
C LYS A 985 -20.13 6.15 -8.95
N LEU A 986 -19.42 5.14 -8.44
CA LEU A 986 -19.87 4.27 -7.36
C LEU A 986 -20.13 5.05 -6.07
N SER A 987 -19.24 6.00 -5.76
CA SER A 987 -19.39 6.94 -4.65
C SER A 987 -20.67 7.77 -4.74
N LYS A 988 -20.96 8.36 -5.92
CA LYS A 988 -22.19 9.15 -6.12
C LYS A 988 -23.45 8.28 -6.07
N GLU A 989 -23.40 7.08 -6.64
CA GLU A 989 -24.53 6.15 -6.70
C GLU A 989 -24.96 5.66 -5.31
N HIS A 990 -24.00 5.39 -4.43
CA HIS A 990 -24.27 4.91 -3.06
C HIS A 990 -24.14 6.00 -1.99
N SER A 991 -23.97 7.25 -2.40
CA SER A 991 -23.76 8.42 -1.53
C SER A 991 -22.61 8.25 -0.53
N ILE A 992 -21.48 7.70 -0.94
CA ILE A 992 -20.31 7.46 -0.07
C ILE A 992 -19.25 8.55 -0.29
N VAL A 993 -18.74 9.16 0.78
CA VAL A 993 -17.58 10.08 0.68
C VAL A 993 -16.30 9.30 0.40
N THR A 994 -15.45 9.83 -0.48
CA THR A 994 -14.14 9.26 -0.83
C THR A 994 -13.08 10.35 -0.90
N GLN A 995 -11.81 10.00 -1.11
CA GLN A 995 -10.78 11.00 -1.42
C GLN A 995 -11.08 11.86 -2.68
N PHE A 996 -12.01 11.43 -3.56
CA PHE A 996 -12.39 12.13 -4.79
C PHE A 996 -13.76 12.81 -4.73
N THR A 997 -14.52 12.63 -3.66
CA THR A 997 -15.91 13.10 -3.55
C THR A 997 -16.19 13.64 -2.15
N SER A 998 -17.09 14.61 -2.06
CA SER A 998 -17.44 15.27 -0.80
C SER A 998 -18.94 15.45 -0.72
N PHE A 999 -19.51 15.43 0.49
CA PHE A 999 -20.88 15.93 0.67
C PHE A 999 -20.85 17.45 0.68
N VAL A 1000 -21.77 18.08 -0.04
CA VAL A 1000 -22.04 19.52 0.08
C VAL A 1000 -23.52 19.77 0.29
N ALA A 1001 -23.84 20.66 1.22
CA ALA A 1001 -25.20 21.09 1.54
C ALA A 1001 -25.24 22.62 1.61
N VAL A 1002 -26.20 23.25 0.94
CA VAL A 1002 -26.32 24.72 0.89
C VAL A 1002 -27.67 25.17 1.45
N GLU A 1003 -27.62 25.96 2.51
CA GLU A 1003 -28.76 26.63 3.11
C GLU A 1003 -28.93 28.01 2.47
N LYS A 1004 -29.82 28.11 1.47
CA LYS A 1004 -30.19 29.40 0.88
C LYS A 1004 -30.96 30.23 1.92
N ARG A 1005 -30.49 31.45 2.15
CA ARG A 1005 -31.07 32.44 3.07
C ARG A 1005 -31.58 33.65 2.29
N SER A 1006 -32.74 34.17 2.67
CA SER A 1006 -33.25 35.45 2.18
C SER A 1006 -33.13 36.53 3.27
N ALA A 1007 -33.15 37.81 2.89
CA ALA A 1007 -32.96 38.94 3.81
C ALA A 1007 -34.10 39.12 4.84
N GLU A 1008 -35.21 38.40 4.70
CA GLU A 1008 -36.44 38.56 5.51
C GLU A 1008 -36.76 37.34 6.40
N GLU A 1009 -35.90 36.32 6.45
CA GLU A 1009 -36.13 35.11 7.25
C GLU A 1009 -35.78 35.32 8.74
N ASN A 1010 -36.71 34.99 9.64
CA ASN A 1010 -36.48 34.96 11.09
C ASN A 1010 -35.40 33.92 11.45
N GLN A 1011 -34.27 34.38 12.00
CA GLN A 1011 -33.07 33.55 12.21
C GLN A 1011 -33.03 32.75 13.52
N ASN A 1012 -34.16 32.53 14.22
CA ASN A 1012 -34.20 31.84 15.52
C ASN A 1012 -35.49 31.02 15.71
N VAL A 1013 -35.69 29.99 14.88
CA VAL A 1013 -36.74 28.99 15.13
C VAL A 1013 -36.14 27.87 15.98
N GLU A 1014 -36.77 27.60 17.12
CA GLU A 1014 -36.33 26.54 18.05
C GLU A 1014 -36.51 25.15 17.41
N ILE A 1015 -35.46 24.33 17.45
CA ILE A 1015 -35.44 23.00 16.83
C ILE A 1015 -35.91 21.97 17.86
N ASN A 1016 -36.95 21.20 17.53
CA ASN A 1016 -37.40 20.09 18.37
C ASN A 1016 -36.46 18.88 18.22
N ILE A 1017 -35.37 18.87 19.00
CA ILE A 1017 -34.33 17.83 18.97
C ILE A 1017 -34.93 16.43 19.16
N SER A 1018 -35.86 16.28 20.13
CA SER A 1018 -36.48 14.99 20.48
C SER A 1018 -37.32 14.41 19.35
N GLU A 1019 -37.99 15.26 18.57
CA GLU A 1019 -38.78 14.83 17.40
C GLU A 1019 -37.87 14.39 16.25
N ILE A 1020 -36.80 15.13 15.96
CA ILE A 1020 -35.83 14.73 14.93
C ILE A 1020 -35.19 13.39 15.28
N ILE A 1021 -34.76 13.22 16.54
CA ILE A 1021 -34.18 11.95 16.98
C ILE A 1021 -35.22 10.82 16.89
N SER A 1022 -36.49 11.06 17.24
CA SER A 1022 -37.53 10.02 17.20
C SER A 1022 -37.93 9.59 15.78
N THR A 1023 -37.67 10.41 14.75
CA THR A 1023 -37.88 9.99 13.35
C THR A 1023 -36.98 8.84 12.92
N GLU A 1024 -35.79 8.71 13.52
CA GLU A 1024 -34.91 7.57 13.29
C GLU A 1024 -35.34 6.41 14.19
N ASP A 1025 -35.83 5.32 13.62
CA ASP A 1025 -36.23 4.17 14.41
C ASP A 1025 -35.02 3.27 14.74
N VAL A 1026 -34.92 2.79 15.96
CA VAL A 1026 -34.08 1.63 16.28
C VAL A 1026 -35.09 0.66 16.85
N ASP A 1027 -35.15 -0.56 16.30
CA ASP A 1027 -36.15 -1.57 16.65
C ASP A 1027 -35.93 -2.01 18.11
N ILE A 1028 -36.40 -1.19 19.04
CA ILE A 1028 -36.20 -1.34 20.48
C ILE A 1028 -37.19 -2.40 20.94
N LEU A 1029 -36.74 -3.33 21.77
CA LEU A 1029 -37.63 -4.22 22.53
C LEU A 1029 -38.16 -3.42 23.76
N PRO A 1030 -39.33 -2.76 23.70
CA PRO A 1030 -39.95 -2.15 24.87
C PRO A 1030 -40.09 -3.17 25.99
N TYR A 1031 -39.95 -2.69 27.22
CA TYR A 1031 -40.30 -3.49 28.39
C TYR A 1031 -41.81 -3.63 28.33
N MET A 1032 -42.34 -4.77 27.90
CA MET A 1032 -43.74 -5.06 28.15
C MET A 1032 -43.86 -5.28 29.65
N GLY A 1033 -44.29 -4.24 30.37
CA GLY A 1033 -44.72 -4.40 31.76
C GLY A 1033 -45.83 -5.44 31.85
N LEU A 1034 -46.12 -5.94 33.05
CA LEU A 1034 -47.18 -6.94 33.30
C LEU A 1034 -48.50 -6.61 32.59
N ARG A 1035 -48.88 -5.32 32.58
CA ARG A 1035 -50.08 -4.81 31.91
C ARG A 1035 -50.05 -4.97 30.38
N GLY A 1036 -48.92 -4.69 29.73
CA GLY A 1036 -48.76 -4.85 28.29
C GLY A 1036 -48.82 -6.32 27.86
N LYS A 1037 -48.27 -7.24 28.67
CA LYS A 1037 -48.38 -8.68 28.43
C LYS A 1037 -49.84 -9.15 28.45
N GLU A 1038 -50.63 -8.69 29.42
CA GLU A 1038 -52.06 -9.02 29.47
C GLU A 1038 -52.84 -8.44 28.28
N GLU A 1039 -52.53 -7.23 27.84
CA GLU A 1039 -53.17 -6.58 26.69
C GLU A 1039 -52.87 -7.31 25.38
N VAL A 1040 -51.62 -7.74 25.17
CA VAL A 1040 -51.23 -8.54 23.98
C VAL A 1040 -51.88 -9.93 23.99
N LEU A 1041 -51.94 -10.61 25.14
CA LEU A 1041 -52.65 -11.89 25.24
C LEU A 1041 -54.16 -11.75 24.94
N LYS A 1042 -54.79 -10.69 25.45
CA LYS A 1042 -56.19 -10.37 25.14
C LYS A 1042 -56.38 -10.00 23.67
N LEU A 1043 -55.40 -9.34 23.05
CA LEU A 1043 -55.40 -9.03 21.62
C LEU A 1043 -55.42 -10.32 20.79
N ILE A 1044 -54.48 -11.23 21.06
CA ILE A 1044 -54.40 -12.53 20.38
C ILE A 1044 -55.70 -13.31 20.55
N ALA A 1045 -56.23 -13.41 21.78
CA ALA A 1045 -57.49 -14.10 22.04
C ALA A 1045 -58.68 -13.48 21.27
N THR A 1046 -58.76 -12.15 21.23
CA THR A 1046 -59.81 -11.43 20.49
C THR A 1046 -59.70 -11.71 19.00
N LEU A 1047 -58.50 -11.63 18.43
CA LEU A 1047 -58.27 -11.88 17.01
C LEU A 1047 -58.55 -13.33 16.61
N LEU A 1048 -58.22 -14.32 17.47
CA LEU A 1048 -58.58 -15.72 17.24
C LEU A 1048 -60.11 -15.92 17.20
N VAL A 1049 -60.85 -15.27 18.11
CA VAL A 1049 -62.32 -15.32 18.09
C VAL A 1049 -62.88 -14.69 16.81
N LEU A 1050 -62.38 -13.51 16.41
CA LEU A 1050 -62.79 -12.86 15.17
C LEU A 1050 -62.45 -13.71 13.93
N GLN A 1051 -61.26 -14.32 13.89
CA GLN A 1051 -60.85 -15.22 12.80
C GLN A 1051 -61.72 -16.47 12.74
N THR A 1052 -62.15 -17.01 13.89
CA THR A 1052 -63.06 -18.15 13.97
C THR A 1052 -64.44 -17.77 13.42
N ILE A 1053 -65.01 -16.64 13.87
CA ILE A 1053 -66.31 -16.14 13.37
C ILE A 1053 -66.29 -15.99 11.86
N ARG A 1054 -65.21 -15.39 11.33
CA ARG A 1054 -65.03 -15.17 9.91
C ARG A 1054 -64.81 -16.46 9.11
N SER A 1055 -63.90 -17.32 9.56
CA SER A 1055 -63.48 -18.51 8.78
C SER A 1055 -64.55 -19.59 8.74
N PHE A 1056 -65.40 -19.66 9.78
CA PHE A 1056 -66.48 -20.64 9.89
C PHE A 1056 -67.88 -20.05 9.63
N ASN A 1057 -67.98 -18.78 9.21
CA ASN A 1057 -69.25 -18.08 8.94
C ASN A 1057 -70.29 -18.22 10.06
N LEU A 1058 -69.87 -18.07 11.33
CA LEU A 1058 -70.71 -18.37 12.50
C LEU A 1058 -71.88 -17.39 12.70
N LEU A 1059 -71.86 -16.22 12.06
CA LEU A 1059 -72.88 -15.18 12.23
C LEU A 1059 -73.34 -14.65 10.87
N SER A 1060 -74.62 -14.85 10.57
CA SER A 1060 -75.23 -14.38 9.32
C SER A 1060 -75.29 -12.85 9.27
N GLY A 1061 -74.85 -12.26 8.16
CA GLY A 1061 -74.94 -10.82 7.93
C GLY A 1061 -73.82 -9.98 8.53
N ILE A 1062 -72.69 -10.60 8.92
CA ILE A 1062 -71.48 -9.89 9.37
C ILE A 1062 -70.31 -10.33 8.49
N THR A 1063 -69.78 -9.41 7.69
CA THR A 1063 -68.65 -9.66 6.78
C THR A 1063 -67.44 -8.83 7.16
N PHE A 1064 -66.27 -9.48 7.19
CA PHE A 1064 -64.99 -8.87 7.52
C PHE A 1064 -64.20 -8.58 6.24
N LYS A 1065 -63.73 -7.34 6.07
CA LYS A 1065 -62.73 -7.02 5.06
C LYS A 1065 -61.37 -7.60 5.46
N ASN A 1066 -61.01 -7.42 6.73
CA ASN A 1066 -59.94 -8.11 7.43
C ASN A 1066 -60.28 -8.18 8.94
N LEU A 1067 -59.47 -8.86 9.75
CA LEU A 1067 -59.70 -8.92 11.20
C LEU A 1067 -59.82 -7.57 11.91
N MET A 1068 -59.24 -6.52 11.31
CA MET A 1068 -59.18 -5.16 11.84
C MET A 1068 -60.21 -4.21 11.18
N LYS A 1069 -61.07 -4.71 10.28
CA LYS A 1069 -62.04 -3.89 9.55
C LYS A 1069 -63.23 -4.71 9.06
N LEU A 1070 -64.43 -4.31 9.48
CA LEU A 1070 -65.70 -4.81 8.96
C LEU A 1070 -66.04 -4.15 7.61
N ASP A 1071 -66.79 -4.84 6.76
CA ASP A 1071 -67.43 -4.22 5.59
C ASP A 1071 -68.66 -3.41 6.03
N GLN A 1072 -69.01 -2.37 5.27
CA GLN A 1072 -70.21 -1.57 5.54
C GLN A 1072 -71.44 -2.47 5.37
N CYS A 1073 -72.12 -2.79 6.48
CA CYS A 1073 -73.31 -3.62 6.47
C CYS A 1073 -74.31 -3.17 7.54
N ASP A 1074 -75.58 -3.04 7.16
CA ASP A 1074 -76.72 -2.86 8.07
C ASP A 1074 -77.12 -4.23 8.63
N SER A 1075 -76.29 -4.78 9.52
CA SER A 1075 -76.53 -6.07 10.16
C SER A 1075 -77.62 -5.97 11.24
N THR A 1076 -78.62 -6.85 11.20
CA THR A 1076 -79.67 -6.97 12.22
C THR A 1076 -79.29 -7.94 13.36
N SER A 1077 -78.05 -8.43 13.39
CA SER A 1077 -77.59 -9.37 14.41
C SER A 1077 -77.43 -8.69 15.77
N GLU A 1078 -77.99 -9.29 16.83
CA GLU A 1078 -77.82 -8.83 18.21
C GLU A 1078 -76.34 -8.78 18.63
N ALA A 1079 -75.46 -9.56 17.99
CA ALA A 1079 -74.03 -9.60 18.25
C ALA A 1079 -73.22 -8.49 17.54
N TYR A 1080 -73.82 -7.78 16.58
CA TYR A 1080 -73.10 -6.79 15.76
C TYR A 1080 -72.42 -5.67 16.57
N PRO A 1081 -73.06 -5.04 17.59
CA PRO A 1081 -72.41 -4.02 18.40
C PRO A 1081 -71.17 -4.54 19.17
N ALA A 1082 -71.22 -5.79 19.64
CA ALA A 1082 -70.11 -6.41 20.37
C ALA A 1082 -68.90 -6.66 19.44
N ILE A 1083 -69.14 -7.07 18.19
CA ILE A 1083 -68.07 -7.29 17.21
C ILE A 1083 -67.43 -5.96 16.78
N VAL A 1084 -68.24 -4.92 16.55
CA VAL A 1084 -67.71 -3.57 16.27
C VAL A 1084 -66.79 -3.11 17.41
N ASN A 1085 -67.19 -3.31 18.66
CA ASN A 1085 -66.37 -2.97 19.82
C ASN A 1085 -65.08 -3.81 19.90
N ALA A 1086 -65.15 -5.11 19.62
CA ALA A 1086 -63.99 -5.99 19.60
C ALA A 1086 -62.98 -5.61 18.51
N VAL A 1087 -63.45 -5.31 17.29
CA VAL A 1087 -62.61 -4.87 16.17
C VAL A 1087 -61.96 -3.51 16.49
N ASN A 1088 -62.73 -2.54 16.99
CA ASN A 1088 -62.20 -1.22 17.36
C ASN A 1088 -61.18 -1.32 18.50
N TRP A 1089 -61.41 -2.21 19.46
CA TRP A 1089 -60.46 -2.47 20.55
C TRP A 1089 -59.18 -3.13 20.01
N ALA A 1090 -59.29 -4.16 19.16
CA ALA A 1090 -58.15 -4.82 18.55
C ALA A 1090 -57.28 -3.83 17.74
N VAL A 1091 -57.91 -2.96 16.93
CA VAL A 1091 -57.22 -1.89 16.19
C VAL A 1091 -56.47 -0.93 17.13
N LYS A 1092 -57.09 -0.57 18.26
CA LYS A 1092 -56.47 0.33 19.24
C LYS A 1092 -55.24 -0.31 19.89
N ILE A 1093 -55.34 -1.56 20.33
CA ILE A 1093 -54.22 -2.26 21.00
C ILE A 1093 -53.10 -2.59 20.01
N ASP A 1094 -53.43 -3.00 18.79
CA ASP A 1094 -52.42 -3.24 17.74
C ASP A 1094 -51.67 -1.96 17.38
N ARG A 1095 -52.33 -0.79 17.34
CA ARG A 1095 -51.64 0.50 17.19
C ARG A 1095 -50.73 0.84 18.37
N GLN A 1096 -51.14 0.50 19.59
CA GLN A 1096 -50.32 0.71 20.78
C GLN A 1096 -49.09 -0.23 20.82
N HIS A 1097 -49.18 -1.38 20.16
CA HIS A 1097 -48.10 -2.37 20.04
C HIS A 1097 -47.85 -2.72 18.56
N SER A 1098 -47.53 -1.72 17.75
CA SER A 1098 -47.40 -1.91 16.31
C SER A 1098 -46.33 -2.95 15.96
N GLY A 1099 -46.62 -3.82 15.00
CA GLY A 1099 -45.71 -4.87 14.57
C GLY A 1099 -45.56 -6.02 15.56
N ILE A 1100 -46.37 -6.11 16.61
CA ILE A 1100 -46.21 -7.17 17.64
C ILE A 1100 -46.38 -8.59 17.07
N CYS A 1101 -47.19 -8.78 16.02
CA CYS A 1101 -47.39 -10.06 15.35
C CYS A 1101 -46.07 -10.63 14.78
N SER A 1102 -45.32 -9.82 14.03
CA SER A 1102 -44.02 -10.22 13.47
C SER A 1102 -42.96 -10.33 14.56
N ARG A 1103 -43.01 -9.45 15.57
CA ARG A 1103 -42.06 -9.44 16.70
C ARG A 1103 -42.19 -10.65 17.62
N LEU A 1104 -43.38 -11.26 17.72
CA LEU A 1104 -43.60 -12.52 18.44
C LEU A 1104 -43.30 -13.77 17.58
N GLY A 1105 -42.87 -13.60 16.32
CA GLY A 1105 -42.63 -14.71 15.41
C GLY A 1105 -43.89 -15.42 14.94
N LEU A 1106 -45.07 -14.80 15.07
CA LEU A 1106 -46.35 -15.44 14.72
C LEU A 1106 -46.68 -15.38 13.22
N GLY A 1107 -46.02 -14.51 12.46
CA GLY A 1107 -46.25 -14.33 11.02
C GLY A 1107 -46.14 -12.87 10.57
N ARG A 1108 -46.32 -12.62 9.26
CA ARG A 1108 -46.23 -11.27 8.67
C ARG A 1108 -47.39 -10.35 9.07
N ASP A 1109 -48.57 -10.92 9.24
CA ASP A 1109 -49.79 -10.21 9.64
C ASP A 1109 -50.68 -11.12 10.50
N TRP A 1110 -51.64 -10.49 11.20
CA TRP A 1110 -52.57 -11.19 12.09
C TRP A 1110 -53.52 -12.14 11.36
N GLU A 1111 -53.79 -11.91 10.07
CA GLU A 1111 -54.66 -12.75 9.28
C GLU A 1111 -54.02 -14.13 9.07
N HIS A 1112 -52.76 -14.14 8.67
CA HIS A 1112 -52.01 -15.37 8.46
C HIS A 1112 -51.69 -16.07 9.80
N ALA A 1113 -51.25 -15.31 10.80
CA ALA A 1113 -50.88 -15.84 12.10
C ALA A 1113 -52.05 -16.54 12.82
N THR A 1114 -53.24 -15.92 12.84
CA THR A 1114 -54.40 -16.52 13.51
C THR A 1114 -54.96 -17.73 12.79
N ARG A 1115 -54.86 -17.80 11.45
CA ARG A 1115 -55.24 -18.99 10.68
C ARG A 1115 -54.33 -20.17 10.99
N GLN A 1116 -53.02 -19.95 11.11
CA GLN A 1116 -52.08 -20.99 11.52
C GLN A 1116 -52.29 -21.43 12.97
N LEU A 1117 -52.53 -20.49 13.88
CA LEU A 1117 -52.82 -20.79 15.30
C LEU A 1117 -54.14 -21.55 15.51
N LEU A 1118 -55.08 -21.46 14.57
CA LEU A 1118 -56.35 -22.19 14.58
C LEU A 1118 -56.29 -23.50 13.78
N ASP A 1119 -55.10 -23.93 13.32
CA ASP A 1119 -54.90 -25.08 12.43
C ASP A 1119 -55.74 -25.03 11.14
N ILE A 1120 -56.06 -23.82 10.66
CA ILE A 1120 -56.76 -23.61 9.38
C ILE A 1120 -55.75 -23.70 8.23
N ASP A 1121 -54.55 -23.15 8.42
CA ASP A 1121 -53.43 -23.23 7.49
C ASP A 1121 -52.24 -23.93 8.17
N THR A 1122 -51.36 -24.58 7.41
CA THR A 1122 -50.16 -25.23 7.95
C THR A 1122 -49.22 -24.20 8.61
N PRO A 1123 -48.68 -24.48 9.82
CA PRO A 1123 -47.83 -23.55 10.54
C PRO A 1123 -46.51 -23.28 9.79
N SER A 1124 -46.05 -22.03 9.82
CA SER A 1124 -44.72 -21.68 9.30
C SER A 1124 -43.61 -22.36 10.12
N PRO A 1125 -42.39 -22.54 9.56
CA PRO A 1125 -41.27 -23.09 10.32
C PRO A 1125 -40.99 -22.33 11.62
N ASP A 1126 -41.12 -21.01 11.58
CA ASP A 1126 -40.94 -20.12 12.74
C ASP A 1126 -42.03 -20.37 13.80
N LEU A 1127 -43.29 -20.54 13.39
CA LEU A 1127 -44.41 -20.78 14.31
C LEU A 1127 -44.38 -22.21 14.88
N ALA A 1128 -43.96 -23.21 14.10
CA ALA A 1128 -43.78 -24.58 14.56
C ALA A 1128 -42.74 -24.66 15.70
N MET A 1129 -41.64 -23.90 15.57
CA MET A 1129 -40.60 -23.80 16.58
C MET A 1129 -41.11 -23.13 17.88
N VAL A 1130 -41.96 -22.10 17.76
CA VAL A 1130 -42.58 -21.40 18.90
C VAL A 1130 -43.62 -22.27 19.61
N LEU A 1131 -44.37 -23.09 18.87
CA LEU A 1131 -45.41 -23.98 19.40
C LEU A 1131 -44.86 -25.32 19.95
N GLY A 1132 -43.57 -25.61 19.73
CA GLY A 1132 -42.92 -26.83 20.21
C GLY A 1132 -43.30 -28.09 19.44
N TYR A 1133 -43.61 -27.95 18.15
CA TYR A 1133 -43.92 -29.06 17.23
C TYR A 1133 -42.68 -29.75 16.67
#